data_AF-A0A8H3E3Z8-F1
#
_entry.id   AF-A0A8H3E3Z8-F1
#
_cell.length_a   1.000
_cell.length_b   1.000
_cell.length_c   1.000
_cell.angle_alpha   90.00
_cell.angle_beta   90.00
_cell.angle_gamma   90.00
#
_symmetry.space_group_name_H-M   'P 1'
#
loop_
_entity.id
_entity.type
_entity.pdbx_description
1 polymer ?
#
loop_
_entity_poly.entity_id
_entity_poly.type
_entity_poly.pdbx_seq_one_letter_code
_entity_poly.pdbx_strand_id
1 'polypeptide(L)'
;MAMTPPSPSESAGTYSDDETKNGDESDAEEMAPQKLFSEKRHFSCGNPRPTMGGGVPQWRLKDKLRTARAALVVCLNIGVDPPDVVKTQPCATLECWVDPFSMPSNKALEAIGRNLQHQFENLNPRMNYKPYLDPSVEDTRKWCIGLRKMVGRECALFYYNGHGVPKPTRSGEIWVFNRGYSQYIPVSIQDLQSWLGSPCVFVWDCSAAGNIVSNFIKFAEQKDQQTRMETQGHQDPHVSRPYMDCIQLAACAADETLPMTPELPADVFTACLTSPIEMALRFFALRNPLPANPNRPGVPHLDNVMQLPGDLKDRRTPLGELNWIFTAVTDTIAWTTFPRDIFRRLFRQDLMVAALFRNFLLAERIMRNYHCTPQSYPPLPPSHNHPLWNSWDLAVDSCLAQLPQLRAAEEQRLAAQQEALSAGSQTSEAPGPYQYVPSSFFGDHLTAFQVWLTRGAALSKTVTDDKVQPIYFNTADSSDESEPRDGYRSRRGILVPRRPPDQLPIILQVLLSQTHRLRALILLSQFMDLGPWAVHLALAIGIFPYVQKLLQSPAQELKPVLVFVWARLLAVDRSCREDLLRDDGYMYFVNILSPHTGVYIPNSAEHRAMCAFILSIVARDHPEGQMACLRASVFHMCLIRLDDPDYLLRQWSALCIAQLWDGNDDAKKYGIDQGAQDKLSVMMSDHSPNVRAAALYALSVFLGASGSAIEGRNGGGGTGCRIPLQERDQLRLEVAIATGATLAGKEDASPMVRKELVVLLSCLVNEWRGWFVVAAWVYWEDHGGLNPLTSPHAREQRAAEGAIRAAHAQREWADRSASEPRRRDELRVVLTSFFTIYCTLLELSVDSYPEVATLAQTVVDYITALLLDSPFAKLPTSDFPKSVPPRQTHYPHQPPSQRTYGATQRSRALAVLVELPSTLNNRGFVPL
;
A
#
# COMPACT_ATOMS: atom_id res chain seq x y z
N MET A 1 -45.53 36.98 -35.13
CA MET A 1 -44.94 37.49 -36.39
C MET A 1 -44.54 36.25 -37.19
N ALA A 2 -45.52 35.64 -37.88
CA ALA A 2 -45.83 35.81 -39.31
C ALA A 2 -44.77 35.11 -40.19
N MET A 3 -45.07 34.24 -41.16
CA MET A 3 -46.28 33.63 -41.71
C MET A 3 -45.77 32.46 -42.61
N THR A 4 -46.38 31.28 -42.53
CA THR A 4 -46.49 30.27 -43.64
C THR A 4 -47.41 30.83 -44.75
N PRO A 5 -47.68 30.22 -45.96
CA PRO A 5 -47.79 28.79 -46.34
C PRO A 5 -47.40 28.55 -47.87
N PRO A 6 -47.86 27.54 -48.67
CA PRO A 6 -48.93 26.56 -48.44
C PRO A 6 -48.78 25.09 -48.84
N SER A 7 -49.72 24.35 -48.23
CA SER A 7 -50.25 22.98 -48.37
C SER A 7 -51.13 22.83 -49.63
N PRO A 8 -51.78 21.66 -49.91
CA PRO A 8 -52.98 21.11 -49.21
C PRO A 8 -52.85 19.58 -48.95
N SER A 9 -53.69 18.81 -48.23
CA SER A 9 -55.03 18.87 -47.60
C SER A 9 -55.14 17.61 -46.70
N GLU A 10 -55.47 17.72 -45.40
CA GLU A 10 -56.79 17.42 -44.75
C GLU A 10 -57.33 16.00 -44.99
N SER A 11 -57.77 15.20 -44.00
CA SER A 11 -58.68 15.46 -42.86
C SER A 11 -58.51 14.36 -41.78
N ALA A 12 -58.26 14.65 -40.49
CA ALA A 12 -59.18 15.04 -39.40
C ALA A 12 -60.12 13.92 -38.86
N GLY A 13 -59.99 13.60 -37.56
CA GLY A 13 -60.91 12.76 -36.80
C GLY A 13 -60.44 12.42 -35.37
N THR A 14 -60.84 13.24 -34.39
CA THR A 14 -60.79 13.05 -32.92
C THR A 14 -61.63 11.87 -32.44
N TYR A 15 -61.26 11.20 -31.33
CA TYR A 15 -62.15 10.85 -30.18
C TYR A 15 -61.37 10.19 -29.03
N SER A 16 -61.81 10.44 -27.80
CA SER A 16 -61.34 9.84 -26.54
C SER A 16 -62.11 8.57 -26.16
N ASP A 17 -61.48 7.83 -25.23
CA ASP A 17 -62.03 6.93 -24.21
C ASP A 17 -62.31 5.44 -24.53
N ASP A 18 -61.56 4.63 -23.76
CA ASP A 18 -61.98 3.45 -22.98
C ASP A 18 -61.81 2.01 -23.51
N GLU A 19 -61.53 1.15 -22.53
CA GLU A 19 -61.66 -0.31 -22.47
C GLU A 19 -60.53 -1.25 -22.98
N THR A 20 -59.70 -1.63 -22.00
CA THR A 20 -59.34 -3.01 -21.58
C THR A 20 -58.91 -4.10 -22.58
N LYS A 21 -57.81 -4.75 -22.16
CA LYS A 21 -57.50 -6.19 -22.15
C LYS A 21 -56.82 -6.86 -23.36
N ASN A 22 -55.67 -7.44 -23.00
CA ASN A 22 -55.08 -8.72 -23.40
C ASN A 22 -53.93 -8.69 -24.43
N GLY A 23 -52.77 -9.16 -23.96
CA GLY A 23 -52.18 -10.37 -24.52
C GLY A 23 -51.14 -10.20 -25.63
N ASP A 24 -49.89 -10.31 -25.19
CA ASP A 24 -48.77 -10.98 -25.86
C ASP A 24 -48.04 -10.38 -27.06
N GLU A 25 -46.72 -10.38 -26.85
CA GLU A 25 -45.63 -10.59 -27.80
C GLU A 25 -45.18 -9.43 -28.71
N SER A 26 -43.95 -8.97 -28.44
CA SER A 26 -42.88 -8.62 -29.38
C SER A 26 -42.28 -7.20 -29.31
N ASP A 27 -41.90 -6.74 -28.11
CA ASP A 27 -40.89 -5.68 -28.01
C ASP A 27 -39.49 -6.32 -27.97
N ALA A 28 -38.93 -6.53 -29.16
CA ALA A 28 -37.50 -6.71 -29.33
C ALA A 28 -36.80 -5.45 -28.80
N GLU A 29 -36.05 -5.58 -27.70
CA GLU A 29 -35.19 -4.53 -27.18
C GLU A 29 -34.28 -4.03 -28.30
N GLU A 30 -34.53 -2.80 -28.76
CA GLU A 30 -33.69 -2.09 -29.72
C GLU A 30 -32.34 -1.82 -29.03
N MET A 31 -31.40 -2.75 -29.21
CA MET A 31 -30.08 -2.73 -28.58
C MET A 31 -29.34 -1.45 -28.98
N ALA A 32 -29.12 -0.55 -28.01
CA ALA A 32 -28.48 0.75 -28.24
C ALA A 32 -27.20 0.60 -29.09
N PRO A 33 -26.93 1.50 -30.06
CA PRO A 33 -25.81 1.35 -30.98
C PRO A 33 -24.49 1.27 -30.22
N GLN A 34 -23.76 0.17 -30.45
CA GLN A 34 -22.48 -0.10 -29.80
C GLN A 34 -21.49 1.01 -30.16
N LYS A 35 -20.98 1.73 -29.15
CA LYS A 35 -20.00 2.80 -29.37
C LYS A 35 -18.67 2.19 -29.83
N LEU A 36 -18.41 2.27 -31.13
CA LEU A 36 -17.15 1.86 -31.73
C LEU A 36 -16.02 2.79 -31.27
N PHE A 37 -14.81 2.24 -31.09
CA PHE A 37 -13.58 2.98 -30.74
C PHE A 37 -13.60 3.78 -29.42
N SER A 38 -14.49 3.45 -28.46
CA SER A 38 -14.58 4.17 -27.18
C SER A 38 -13.85 3.50 -26.00
N GLU A 39 -13.17 2.38 -26.21
CA GLU A 39 -12.40 1.72 -25.15
C GLU A 39 -11.07 2.42 -24.83
N LYS A 40 -10.52 2.19 -23.63
CA LYS A 40 -9.29 2.83 -23.11
C LYS A 40 -8.11 2.74 -24.08
N ARG A 41 -7.95 1.61 -24.78
CA ARG A 41 -6.88 1.39 -25.75
C ARG A 41 -6.87 2.38 -26.91
N HIS A 42 -8.01 2.94 -27.31
CA HIS A 42 -8.07 3.88 -28.43
C HIS A 42 -7.58 5.28 -28.04
N PHE A 43 -7.52 5.58 -26.74
CA PHE A 43 -7.02 6.86 -26.22
C PHE A 43 -5.54 6.82 -25.84
N SER A 44 -5.05 5.67 -25.35
CA SER A 44 -3.66 5.54 -24.89
C SER A 44 -2.79 4.68 -25.79
N CYS A 45 -3.36 3.88 -26.69
CA CYS A 45 -2.65 2.86 -27.48
C CYS A 45 -1.78 1.92 -26.61
N GLY A 46 -2.25 1.60 -25.40
CA GLY A 46 -1.49 0.79 -24.45
C GLY A 46 -0.40 1.53 -23.69
N ASN A 47 -0.13 2.81 -24.00
CA ASN A 47 0.89 3.58 -23.30
C ASN A 47 0.43 3.90 -21.87
N PRO A 48 1.26 3.64 -20.85
CA PRO A 48 0.94 3.94 -19.47
C PRO A 48 0.82 5.46 -19.29
N ARG A 49 -0.05 5.90 -18.38
CA ARG A 49 -0.04 7.30 -17.96
C ARG A 49 1.27 7.57 -17.23
N PRO A 50 1.96 8.70 -17.48
CA PRO A 50 3.13 9.06 -16.71
C PRO A 50 2.76 9.04 -15.23
N THR A 51 3.48 8.24 -14.45
CA THR A 51 3.37 8.26 -13.00
C THR A 51 3.68 9.68 -12.55
N MET A 52 2.72 10.34 -11.90
CA MET A 52 2.95 11.67 -11.35
C MET A 52 4.12 11.56 -10.39
N GLY A 53 5.22 12.24 -10.70
CA GLY A 53 6.46 12.24 -9.92
C GLY A 53 6.15 12.49 -8.45
N GLY A 54 6.41 11.46 -7.65
CA GLY A 54 6.00 11.34 -6.27
C GLY A 54 6.03 9.85 -5.99
N GLY A 55 7.19 9.35 -5.54
CA GLY A 55 7.31 7.95 -5.12
C GLY A 55 6.18 7.57 -4.17
N VAL A 56 5.86 6.27 -4.09
CA VAL A 56 4.88 5.78 -3.12
C VAL A 56 5.25 6.37 -1.75
N PRO A 57 4.35 7.14 -1.10
CA PRO A 57 4.62 7.73 0.20
C PRO A 57 5.12 6.63 1.13
N GLN A 58 6.25 6.86 1.79
CA GLN A 58 6.87 5.87 2.65
C GLN A 58 5.96 5.58 3.85
N TRP A 59 5.02 4.64 3.72
CA TRP A 59 4.10 4.23 4.78
C TRP A 59 4.73 3.13 5.66
N ARG A 60 5.72 2.40 5.14
CA ARG A 60 6.51 1.44 5.89
C ARG A 60 7.38 2.14 6.93
N LEU A 61 7.24 1.72 8.18
CA LEU A 61 8.09 2.14 9.29
C LEU A 61 9.46 1.47 9.14
N LYS A 62 10.49 2.25 8.76
CA LYS A 62 11.88 1.77 8.61
C LYS A 62 12.49 1.30 9.94
N ASP A 63 12.23 2.04 11.03
CA ASP A 63 12.72 1.73 12.36
C ASP A 63 11.56 1.42 13.32
N LYS A 64 11.35 0.14 13.65
CA LYS A 64 10.42 -0.22 14.73
C LYS A 64 11.12 0.01 16.07
N LEU A 65 10.88 1.18 16.67
CA LEU A 65 11.25 1.42 18.06
C LEU A 65 10.38 0.51 18.95
N ARG A 66 11.00 -0.16 19.92
CA ARG A 66 10.30 -0.99 20.89
C ARG A 66 10.65 -0.55 22.30
N THR A 67 9.63 -0.33 23.11
CA THR A 67 9.76 -0.07 24.54
C THR A 67 9.88 -1.40 25.27
N ALA A 68 10.99 -1.60 25.97
CA ALA A 68 11.43 -2.90 26.44
C ALA A 68 11.21 -3.14 27.93
N ARG A 69 11.43 -2.09 28.74
CA ARG A 69 11.37 -2.14 30.20
C ARG A 69 10.91 -0.80 30.75
N ALA A 70 10.22 -0.86 31.89
CA ALA A 70 9.74 0.31 32.61
C ALA A 70 10.26 0.37 34.05
N ALA A 71 10.64 1.57 34.49
CA ALA A 71 10.79 1.91 35.90
C ALA A 71 9.58 2.72 36.35
N LEU A 72 8.93 2.28 37.43
CA LEU A 72 7.77 2.95 38.02
C LEU A 72 8.20 3.55 39.36
N VAL A 73 8.60 4.82 39.36
CA VAL A 73 9.08 5.54 40.54
C VAL A 73 7.88 6.20 41.22
N VAL A 74 7.63 5.84 42.48
CA VAL A 74 6.47 6.28 43.25
C VAL A 74 6.96 6.93 44.53
N CYS A 75 6.72 8.24 44.68
CA CYS A 75 7.13 9.04 45.83
C CYS A 75 5.89 9.61 46.53
N LEU A 76 5.38 8.90 47.55
CA LEU A 76 4.10 9.21 48.22
C LEU A 76 4.24 9.55 49.70
N ASN A 77 5.21 8.99 50.44
CA ASN A 77 5.41 9.21 51.88
C ASN A 77 4.08 9.25 52.67
N ILE A 78 3.30 8.17 52.57
CA ILE A 78 1.90 8.11 53.00
C ILE A 78 1.74 8.59 54.45
N GLY A 79 0.89 9.60 54.65
CA GLY A 79 0.59 10.18 55.95
C GLY A 79 1.37 11.47 56.27
N VAL A 80 2.31 11.88 55.41
CA VAL A 80 3.06 13.13 55.56
C VAL A 80 2.92 13.97 54.29
N ASP A 81 2.19 15.07 54.40
CA ASP A 81 1.98 15.97 53.27
C ASP A 81 3.21 16.87 53.01
N PRO A 82 3.60 17.11 51.75
CA PRO A 82 4.70 18.00 51.43
C PRO A 82 4.32 19.48 51.72
N PRO A 83 5.32 20.33 52.04
CA PRO A 83 5.09 21.67 52.59
C PRO A 83 4.40 22.67 51.64
N ASP A 84 4.38 22.39 50.34
CA ASP A 84 3.90 23.27 49.27
C ASP A 84 2.54 22.82 48.66
N VAL A 85 1.93 21.79 49.26
CA VAL A 85 0.61 21.28 48.89
C VAL A 85 -0.35 21.50 50.05
N VAL A 86 -1.35 22.36 49.83
CA VAL A 86 -2.44 22.58 50.78
C VAL A 86 -3.62 21.71 50.35
N LYS A 87 -3.90 20.64 51.11
CA LYS A 87 -5.03 19.75 50.84
C LYS A 87 -6.35 20.33 51.35
N THR A 88 -7.41 20.17 50.57
CA THR A 88 -8.79 20.47 51.01
C THR A 88 -9.31 19.36 51.94
N GLN A 89 -10.35 19.66 52.72
CA GLN A 89 -11.09 18.64 53.48
C GLN A 89 -12.57 18.70 53.08
N PRO A 90 -13.13 17.64 52.47
CA PRO A 90 -12.46 16.43 51.96
C PRO A 90 -11.52 16.69 50.76
N CYS A 91 -10.61 15.74 50.48
CA CYS A 91 -9.76 15.74 49.27
C CYS A 91 -9.75 14.37 48.59
N ALA A 92 -9.26 14.34 47.34
CA ALA A 92 -8.94 13.11 46.62
C ALA A 92 -7.84 12.33 47.35
N THR A 93 -8.09 11.04 47.65
CA THR A 93 -7.14 10.19 48.38
C THR A 93 -6.73 8.92 47.66
N LEU A 94 -7.57 8.40 46.76
CA LEU A 94 -7.29 7.12 46.08
C LEU A 94 -6.04 7.26 45.20
N GLU A 95 -5.11 6.33 45.34
CA GLU A 95 -3.90 6.22 44.52
C GLU A 95 -3.89 4.84 43.88
N CYS A 96 -3.85 4.78 42.55
CA CYS A 96 -3.97 3.55 41.78
C CYS A 96 -5.17 2.71 42.24
N TRP A 97 -6.31 3.35 42.50
CA TRP A 97 -7.55 2.73 43.01
C TRP A 97 -7.44 2.06 44.40
N VAL A 98 -6.40 2.38 45.17
CA VAL A 98 -6.23 1.94 46.56
C VAL A 98 -6.40 3.14 47.47
N ASP A 99 -7.18 2.99 48.55
CA ASP A 99 -7.20 3.99 49.62
C ASP A 99 -5.93 3.82 50.49
N PRO A 100 -4.99 4.77 50.48
CA PRO A 100 -3.75 4.65 51.23
C PRO A 100 -3.96 4.65 52.74
N PHE A 101 -5.13 5.10 53.24
CA PHE A 101 -5.45 5.16 54.65
C PHE A 101 -6.27 3.96 55.15
N SER A 102 -6.70 3.07 54.26
CA SER A 102 -7.44 1.86 54.64
C SER A 102 -6.56 0.76 55.25
N MET A 103 -5.23 0.91 55.18
CA MET A 103 -4.25 -0.05 55.70
C MET A 103 -2.96 0.67 56.15
N PRO A 104 -2.04 -0.01 56.89
CA PRO A 104 -0.78 0.61 57.30
C PRO A 104 0.05 1.11 56.10
N SER A 105 0.71 2.27 56.24
CA SER A 105 1.40 2.99 55.16
C SER A 105 2.33 2.11 54.30
N ASN A 106 3.17 1.27 54.91
CA ASN A 106 4.06 0.37 54.16
C ASN A 106 3.30 -0.65 53.30
N LYS A 107 2.21 -1.21 53.83
CA LYS A 107 1.36 -2.17 53.09
C LYS A 107 0.57 -1.45 51.99
N ALA A 108 0.10 -0.24 52.26
CA ALA A 108 -0.58 0.60 51.28
C ALA A 108 0.35 0.91 50.10
N LEU A 109 1.58 1.34 50.38
CA LEU A 109 2.58 1.66 49.37
C LEU A 109 2.94 0.44 48.50
N GLU A 110 3.11 -0.74 49.10
CA GLU A 110 3.31 -1.99 48.37
C GLU A 110 2.09 -2.42 47.52
N ALA A 111 0.88 -2.17 48.01
CA ALA A 111 -0.36 -2.44 47.29
C ALA A 111 -0.51 -1.51 46.08
N ILE A 112 -0.27 -0.21 46.25
CA ILE A 112 -0.26 0.79 45.19
C ILE A 112 0.77 0.41 44.12
N GLY A 113 2.00 0.08 44.52
CA GLY A 113 3.06 -0.35 43.62
C GLY A 113 2.70 -1.58 42.78
N ARG A 114 2.09 -2.61 43.40
CA ARG A 114 1.61 -3.79 42.70
C ARG A 114 0.46 -3.48 41.76
N ASN A 115 -0.51 -2.65 42.17
CA ASN A 115 -1.64 -2.33 41.32
C ASN A 115 -1.20 -1.50 40.12
N LEU A 116 -0.34 -0.50 40.31
CA LEU A 116 0.26 0.28 39.23
C LEU A 116 0.98 -0.60 38.21
N GLN A 117 1.80 -1.55 38.69
CA GLN A 117 2.45 -2.53 37.83
C GLN A 117 1.42 -3.32 37.01
N HIS A 118 0.38 -3.86 37.64
CA HIS A 118 -0.67 -4.61 36.96
C HIS A 118 -1.44 -3.77 35.92
N GLN A 119 -1.73 -2.50 36.23
CA GLN A 119 -2.39 -1.60 35.28
C GLN A 119 -1.53 -1.36 34.03
N PHE A 120 -0.22 -1.16 34.19
CA PHE A 120 0.70 -1.05 33.06
C PHE A 120 0.86 -2.38 32.29
N GLU A 121 0.89 -3.52 32.97
CA GLU A 121 0.90 -4.85 32.35
C GLU A 121 -0.34 -5.09 31.48
N ASN A 122 -1.49 -4.54 31.85
CA ASN A 122 -2.70 -4.58 31.02
C ASN A 122 -2.56 -3.79 29.72
N LEU A 123 -1.75 -2.72 29.69
CA LEU A 123 -1.45 -1.97 28.45
C LEU A 123 -0.50 -2.75 27.53
N ASN A 124 0.54 -3.36 28.09
CA ASN A 124 1.46 -4.22 27.35
C ASN A 124 2.05 -5.34 28.23
N PRO A 125 1.54 -6.59 28.12
CA PRO A 125 1.96 -7.68 28.99
C PRO A 125 3.34 -8.26 28.64
N ARG A 126 3.94 -7.85 27.52
CA ARG A 126 5.26 -8.35 27.07
C ARG A 126 6.43 -7.53 27.59
N MET A 127 6.16 -6.46 28.33
CA MET A 127 7.16 -5.55 28.86
C MET A 127 7.45 -5.86 30.32
N ASN A 128 8.69 -5.66 30.77
CA ASN A 128 9.05 -5.85 32.17
C ASN A 128 8.89 -4.54 32.94
N TYR A 129 8.09 -4.56 33.99
CA TYR A 129 7.83 -3.43 34.88
C TYR A 129 8.49 -3.66 36.22
N LYS A 130 9.03 -2.60 36.83
CA LYS A 130 9.57 -2.67 38.17
C LYS A 130 9.17 -1.44 38.99
N PRO A 131 8.38 -1.60 40.06
CA PRO A 131 8.06 -0.52 40.98
C PRO A 131 9.23 -0.21 41.91
N TYR A 132 9.42 1.08 42.16
CA TYR A 132 10.41 1.65 43.06
C TYR A 132 9.69 2.61 44.00
N LEU A 133 9.51 2.17 45.24
CA LEU A 133 8.63 2.79 46.22
C LEU A 133 9.46 3.64 47.17
N ASP A 134 9.10 4.92 47.30
CA ASP A 134 9.76 5.96 48.09
C ASP A 134 11.30 5.88 48.06
N PRO A 135 11.92 5.98 46.87
CA PRO A 135 13.34 5.66 46.76
C PRO A 135 14.26 6.78 47.23
N SER A 136 15.48 6.39 47.62
CA SER A 136 16.56 7.33 47.86
C SER A 136 17.20 7.85 46.56
N VAL A 137 17.90 8.98 46.60
CA VAL A 137 18.63 9.52 45.43
C VAL A 137 19.68 8.55 44.88
N GLU A 138 20.40 7.84 45.76
CA GLU A 138 21.43 6.87 45.38
C GLU A 138 20.82 5.67 44.67
N ASP A 139 19.68 5.20 45.17
CA ASP A 139 18.94 4.11 44.57
C ASP A 139 18.36 4.51 43.21
N THR A 140 17.75 5.70 43.13
CA THR A 140 17.22 6.29 41.89
C THR A 140 18.30 6.34 40.81
N ARG A 141 19.49 6.85 41.13
CA ARG A 141 20.64 6.89 40.22
C ARG A 141 21.07 5.50 39.79
N LYS A 142 21.29 4.58 40.75
CA LYS A 142 21.75 3.22 40.48
C LYS A 142 20.80 2.47 39.54
N TRP A 143 19.49 2.65 39.73
CA TRP A 143 18.49 1.98 38.91
C TRP A 143 18.30 2.62 37.55
N CYS A 144 18.33 3.94 37.41
CA CYS A 144 18.28 4.60 36.10
C CYS A 144 19.43 4.12 35.19
N ILE A 145 20.65 4.10 35.73
CA ILE A 145 21.83 3.57 35.03
C ILE A 145 21.68 2.07 34.74
N GLY A 146 21.16 1.29 35.71
CA GLY A 146 20.88 -0.13 35.53
C GLY A 146 19.85 -0.41 34.45
N LEU A 147 18.77 0.39 34.38
CA LEU A 147 17.72 0.29 33.39
C LEU A 147 18.27 0.50 31.98
N ARG A 148 19.03 1.59 31.75
CA ARG A 148 19.68 1.81 30.46
C ARG A 148 20.61 0.67 30.07
N LYS A 149 21.43 0.16 31.01
CA LYS A 149 22.29 -1.00 30.74
C LYS A 149 21.49 -2.25 30.31
N MET A 150 20.33 -2.49 30.92
CA MET A 150 19.47 -3.63 30.58
C MET A 150 18.68 -3.46 29.28
N VAL A 151 18.30 -2.22 28.93
CA VAL A 151 17.52 -1.90 27.73
C VAL A 151 18.42 -1.76 26.49
N GLY A 152 19.68 -1.36 26.68
CA GLY A 152 20.62 -1.14 25.58
C GLY A 152 20.14 -0.03 24.63
N ARG A 153 19.93 -0.39 23.36
CA ARG A 153 19.51 0.53 22.28
C ARG A 153 17.99 0.65 22.11
N GLU A 154 17.22 -0.17 22.82
CA GLU A 154 15.76 -0.10 22.80
C GLU A 154 15.25 1.11 23.63
N CYS A 155 13.94 1.34 23.62
CA CYS A 155 13.32 2.42 24.37
C CYS A 155 13.03 1.99 25.81
N ALA A 156 13.34 2.85 26.78
CA ALA A 156 12.95 2.67 28.17
C ALA A 156 11.70 3.49 28.50
N LEU A 157 10.87 3.03 29.43
CA LEU A 157 9.79 3.82 30.02
C LEU A 157 10.19 4.25 31.45
N PHE A 158 10.10 5.53 31.74
CA PHE A 158 10.30 6.08 33.07
C PHE A 158 9.01 6.77 33.52
N TYR A 159 8.37 6.20 34.53
CA TYR A 159 7.19 6.77 35.17
C TYR A 159 7.59 7.33 36.53
N TYR A 160 7.08 8.53 36.85
CA TYR A 160 7.31 9.20 38.12
C TYR A 160 5.99 9.75 38.66
N ASN A 161 5.61 9.30 39.86
CA ASN A 161 4.57 9.90 40.69
C ASN A 161 5.22 10.65 41.85
N GLY A 162 4.95 11.95 41.95
CA GLY A 162 5.54 12.86 42.94
C GLY A 162 4.53 13.48 43.90
N HIS A 163 3.47 12.78 44.29
CA HIS A 163 2.42 13.39 45.13
C HIS A 163 2.80 13.58 46.61
N GLY A 164 3.76 12.81 47.11
CA GLY A 164 4.27 12.88 48.49
C GLY A 164 5.48 13.78 48.69
N VAL A 165 5.89 14.50 47.66
CA VAL A 165 7.09 15.34 47.64
C VAL A 165 6.76 16.73 47.10
N PRO A 166 7.63 17.73 47.29
CA PRO A 166 7.37 19.06 46.75
C PRO A 166 7.25 19.09 45.22
N LYS A 167 6.60 20.14 44.72
CA LYS A 167 6.46 20.41 43.29
C LYS A 167 7.82 20.55 42.62
N PRO A 168 7.94 20.13 41.34
CA PRO A 168 9.15 20.35 40.56
C PRO A 168 9.50 21.84 40.49
N THR A 169 10.79 22.15 40.64
CA THR A 169 11.29 23.52 40.64
C THR A 169 11.27 24.12 39.23
N ARG A 170 11.26 25.46 39.13
CA ARG A 170 11.40 26.16 37.84
C ARG A 170 12.75 25.89 37.15
N SER A 171 13.77 25.51 37.93
CA SER A 171 15.10 25.09 37.46
C SER A 171 15.13 23.69 36.86
N GLY A 172 14.05 22.90 36.99
CA GLY A 172 13.98 21.55 36.46
C GLY A 172 14.61 20.52 37.41
N GLU A 173 14.17 20.50 38.66
CA GLU A 173 14.49 19.46 39.62
C GLU A 173 13.22 18.74 40.05
N ILE A 174 13.29 17.41 40.15
CA ILE A 174 12.28 16.58 40.81
C ILE A 174 12.77 16.20 42.21
N TRP A 175 11.87 15.69 43.05
CA TRP A 175 12.20 15.37 44.43
C TRP A 175 12.09 13.88 44.71
N VAL A 176 13.04 13.36 45.48
CA VAL A 176 13.06 12.00 46.03
C VAL A 176 13.43 12.06 47.51
N PHE A 177 13.59 10.93 48.19
CA PHE A 177 13.90 10.90 49.63
C PHE A 177 15.39 10.72 49.92
N ASN A 178 15.77 10.98 51.16
CA ASN A 178 16.98 10.39 51.74
C ASN A 178 16.63 9.03 52.40
N ARG A 179 17.65 8.21 52.73
CA ARG A 179 17.43 6.87 53.33
C ARG A 179 16.67 6.90 54.66
N GLY A 180 16.67 8.03 55.36
CA GLY A 180 15.99 8.21 56.64
C GLY A 180 14.61 8.85 56.54
N TYR A 181 14.10 9.15 55.34
CA TYR A 181 12.83 9.86 55.09
C TYR A 181 12.66 11.17 55.89
N SER A 182 13.76 11.85 56.18
CA SER A 182 13.77 13.11 56.95
C SER A 182 13.88 14.36 56.08
N GLN A 183 14.34 14.22 54.84
CA GLN A 183 14.54 15.32 53.91
C GLN A 183 14.17 14.91 52.48
N TYR A 184 13.60 15.86 51.74
CA TYR A 184 13.43 15.78 50.30
C TYR A 184 14.76 16.16 49.63
N ILE A 185 15.22 15.32 48.70
CA ILE A 185 16.48 15.48 47.97
C ILE A 185 16.17 15.84 46.51
N PRO A 186 16.69 16.96 45.98
CA PRO A 186 16.44 17.34 44.60
C PRO A 186 17.30 16.51 43.64
N VAL A 187 16.72 16.16 42.49
CA VAL A 187 17.37 15.48 41.37
C VAL A 187 17.14 16.31 40.11
N SER A 188 18.23 16.78 39.51
CA SER A 188 18.16 17.56 38.27
C SER A 188 17.69 16.70 37.09
N ILE A 189 16.85 17.27 36.22
CA ILE A 189 16.44 16.62 34.96
C ILE A 189 17.65 16.32 34.06
N GLN A 190 18.71 17.13 34.11
CA GLN A 190 19.93 16.91 33.35
C GLN A 190 20.67 15.63 33.80
N ASP A 191 20.65 15.34 35.11
CA ASP A 191 21.22 14.11 35.65
C ASP A 191 20.41 12.90 35.21
N LEU A 192 19.07 12.98 35.29
CA LEU A 192 18.17 11.93 34.81
C LEU A 192 18.35 11.62 33.32
N GLN A 193 18.46 12.65 32.47
CA GLN A 193 18.78 12.47 31.04
C GLN A 193 20.10 11.70 30.85
N SER A 194 21.09 11.99 31.68
CA SER A 194 22.40 11.35 31.60
C SER A 194 22.37 9.91 32.12
N TRP A 195 21.56 9.60 33.13
CA TRP A 195 21.43 8.24 33.67
C TRP A 195 20.58 7.34 32.77
N LEU A 196 19.48 7.85 32.23
CA LEU A 196 18.52 7.08 31.44
C LEU A 196 18.85 7.04 29.95
N GLY A 197 19.59 7.99 29.39
CA GLY A 197 19.94 8.01 27.97
C GLY A 197 18.75 8.13 27.00
N SER A 198 19.03 8.01 25.71
CA SER A 198 18.03 8.01 24.62
C SER A 198 18.04 6.66 23.87
N PRO A 199 16.90 6.16 23.36
CA PRO A 199 15.55 6.71 23.43
C PRO A 199 14.81 6.35 24.73
N CYS A 200 13.94 7.23 25.22
CA CYS A 200 13.13 7.02 26.44
C CYS A 200 11.76 7.71 26.36
N VAL A 201 10.74 7.09 26.95
CA VAL A 201 9.40 7.65 27.18
C VAL A 201 9.29 8.02 28.66
N PHE A 202 8.81 9.22 28.96
CA PHE A 202 8.66 9.72 30.32
C PHE A 202 7.21 10.06 30.62
N VAL A 203 6.74 9.67 31.81
CA VAL A 203 5.41 9.99 32.33
C VAL A 203 5.56 10.66 33.69
N TRP A 204 5.06 11.89 33.81
CA TRP A 204 5.19 12.74 34.99
C TRP A 204 3.82 12.99 35.62
N ASP A 205 3.53 12.31 36.72
CA ASP A 205 2.33 12.53 37.52
C ASP A 205 2.68 13.33 38.78
N CYS A 206 2.57 14.64 38.67
CA CYS A 206 2.76 15.59 39.77
C CYS A 206 2.16 16.95 39.41
N SER A 207 1.96 17.79 40.42
CA SER A 207 1.63 19.20 40.21
C SER A 207 2.83 19.96 39.62
N ALA A 208 2.59 21.01 38.84
CA ALA A 208 3.61 21.78 38.14
C ALA A 208 4.53 20.97 37.19
N ALA A 209 4.05 19.84 36.65
CA ALA A 209 4.83 18.93 35.80
C ALA A 209 5.36 19.59 34.51
N GLY A 210 4.72 20.66 34.02
CA GLY A 210 5.21 21.43 32.87
C GLY A 210 6.60 22.04 33.07
N ASN A 211 7.04 22.28 34.32
CA ASN A 211 8.41 22.69 34.62
C ASN A 211 9.43 21.62 34.23
N ILE A 212 9.08 20.33 34.39
CA ILE A 212 9.93 19.20 34.01
C ILE A 212 10.09 19.16 32.49
N VAL A 213 8.98 19.18 31.75
CA VAL A 213 8.99 19.06 30.28
C VAL A 213 9.77 20.19 29.63
N SER A 214 9.52 21.44 30.07
CA SER A 214 10.18 22.62 29.51
C SER A 214 11.70 22.58 29.71
N ASN A 215 12.16 22.20 30.91
CA ASN A 215 13.58 22.06 31.19
C ASN A 215 14.21 20.84 30.50
N PHE A 216 13.48 19.72 30.39
CA PHE A 216 13.94 18.54 29.66
C PHE A 216 14.26 18.89 28.20
N ILE A 217 13.34 19.56 27.50
CA ILE A 217 13.51 19.95 26.10
C ILE A 217 14.73 20.88 25.96
N LYS A 218 14.83 21.89 26.83
CA LYS A 218 15.97 22.82 26.83
C LYS A 218 17.31 22.10 26.99
N PHE A 219 17.44 21.18 27.94
CA PHE A 219 18.68 20.42 28.14
C PHE A 219 18.95 19.43 27.00
N ALA A 220 17.91 18.82 26.43
CA ALA A 220 18.03 17.90 25.29
C ALA A 220 18.55 18.62 24.04
N GLU A 221 18.00 19.79 23.71
CA GLU A 221 18.45 20.61 22.58
C GLU A 221 19.92 20.98 22.70
N GLN A 222 20.35 21.44 23.88
CA GLN A 222 21.74 21.81 24.14
C GLN A 222 22.68 20.61 23.96
N LYS A 223 22.30 19.43 24.48
CA LYS A 223 23.11 18.22 24.40
C LYS A 223 23.20 17.67 22.98
N ASP A 224 22.10 17.68 22.23
CA ASP A 224 22.07 17.25 20.84
C ASP A 224 22.87 18.20 19.93
N GLN A 225 22.80 19.52 20.17
CA GLN A 225 23.61 20.50 19.46
C GLN A 225 25.11 20.32 19.73
N GLN A 226 25.50 20.12 20.99
CA GLN A 226 26.89 19.87 21.37
C GLN A 226 27.42 18.59 20.69
N THR A 227 26.64 17.50 20.73
CA THR A 227 27.01 16.24 20.08
C THR A 227 27.16 16.42 18.56
N ARG A 228 26.27 17.20 17.93
CA ARG A 228 26.36 17.52 16.49
C ARG A 228 27.62 18.30 16.14
N MET A 229 28.04 19.26 16.98
CA MET A 229 29.28 20.02 16.78
C MET A 229 30.53 19.13 16.95
N GLU A 230 30.53 18.25 17.95
CA GLU A 230 31.66 17.32 18.22
C GLU A 230 31.82 16.25 17.13
N THR A 231 30.74 15.88 16.42
CA THR A 231 30.73 14.78 15.43
C THR A 231 30.94 15.24 13.98
N GLN A 232 31.21 16.52 13.71
CA GLN A 232 31.37 17.07 12.33
C GLN A 232 32.53 16.48 11.50
N GLY A 233 33.32 15.53 12.03
CA GLY A 233 34.44 14.92 11.31
C GLY A 233 34.28 13.44 10.94
N HIS A 234 33.41 12.65 11.58
CA HIS A 234 33.29 11.20 11.35
C HIS A 234 31.82 10.78 11.46
N GLN A 235 31.19 10.45 10.32
CA GLN A 235 29.86 9.82 10.31
C GLN A 235 29.98 8.36 10.74
N ASP A 236 30.03 8.11 12.04
CA ASP A 236 29.90 6.75 12.57
C ASP A 236 28.40 6.37 12.57
N PRO A 237 27.98 5.29 11.88
CA PRO A 237 26.61 4.79 11.93
C PRO A 237 26.16 4.30 13.33
N HIS A 238 27.00 4.42 14.35
CA HIS A 238 26.72 4.05 15.75
C HIS A 238 26.33 5.20 16.70
N VAL A 239 26.08 6.41 16.20
CA VAL A 239 25.66 7.56 17.03
C VAL A 239 24.35 7.26 17.78
N SER A 240 24.34 7.55 19.09
CA SER A 240 23.16 7.43 19.95
C SER A 240 22.03 8.34 19.45
N ARG A 241 20.77 7.91 19.52
CA ARG A 241 19.63 8.72 19.04
C ARG A 241 19.58 10.07 19.77
N PRO A 242 19.14 11.16 19.10
CA PRO A 242 18.96 12.46 19.73
C PRO A 242 18.10 12.36 21.00
N TYR A 243 18.39 13.16 22.01
CA TYR A 243 17.54 13.29 23.21
C TYR A 243 16.21 13.96 22.89
N MET A 244 16.17 14.79 21.84
CA MET A 244 14.93 15.36 21.29
C MET A 244 13.98 14.31 20.71
N ASP A 245 14.40 13.05 20.58
CA ASP A 245 13.49 11.96 20.21
C ASP A 245 12.74 11.33 21.39
N CYS A 246 13.12 11.67 22.62
CA CYS A 246 12.44 11.20 23.83
C CYS A 246 11.03 11.79 23.94
N ILE A 247 10.09 10.94 24.35
CA ILE A 247 8.67 11.30 24.48
C ILE A 247 8.41 11.72 25.92
N GLN A 248 7.61 12.77 26.11
CA GLN A 248 7.21 13.26 27.43
C GLN A 248 5.68 13.30 27.53
N LEU A 249 5.13 12.85 28.65
CA LEU A 249 3.73 13.02 29.04
C LEU A 249 3.71 13.60 30.46
N ALA A 250 3.08 14.75 30.65
CA ALA A 250 3.00 15.44 31.92
C ALA A 250 1.56 15.76 32.29
N ALA A 251 1.24 15.58 33.57
CA ALA A 251 -0.12 15.70 34.08
C ALA A 251 -0.72 17.12 33.96
N CYS A 252 0.11 18.17 34.06
CA CYS A 252 -0.37 19.55 34.11
C CYS A 252 0.68 20.55 33.59
N ALA A 253 0.25 21.80 33.37
CA ALA A 253 1.14 22.91 33.04
C ALA A 253 2.03 23.32 34.23
N ALA A 254 3.01 24.20 33.98
CA ALA A 254 4.03 24.60 34.95
C ALA A 254 3.47 25.38 36.17
N ASP A 255 2.31 26.01 36.00
CA ASP A 255 1.61 26.87 36.96
C ASP A 255 0.33 26.24 37.54
N GLU A 256 0.00 25.01 37.13
CA GLU A 256 -1.19 24.29 37.53
C GLU A 256 -0.91 23.30 38.66
N THR A 257 -1.96 22.98 39.43
CA THR A 257 -1.96 21.93 40.44
C THR A 257 -2.96 20.85 40.08
N LEU A 258 -2.69 19.62 40.50
CA LEU A 258 -3.59 18.50 40.25
C LEU A 258 -4.96 18.69 40.94
N PRO A 259 -6.04 18.11 40.37
CA PRO A 259 -7.37 18.18 40.98
C PRO A 259 -7.40 17.53 42.38
N MET A 260 -8.05 18.19 43.34
CA MET A 260 -8.22 17.67 44.71
C MET A 260 -9.66 17.21 45.00
N THR A 261 -10.51 17.12 43.97
CA THR A 261 -11.92 16.74 44.10
C THR A 261 -12.07 15.35 44.73
N PRO A 262 -12.75 15.19 45.87
CA PRO A 262 -12.84 13.91 46.61
C PRO A 262 -13.43 12.74 45.81
N GLU A 263 -14.27 13.05 44.83
CA GLU A 263 -14.91 12.07 43.96
C GLU A 263 -13.96 11.49 42.91
N LEU A 264 -12.78 12.08 42.72
CA LEU A 264 -11.74 11.60 41.83
C LEU A 264 -10.60 10.95 42.64
N PRO A 265 -9.81 10.05 42.03
CA PRO A 265 -8.55 9.65 42.63
C PRO A 265 -7.53 10.80 42.62
N ALA A 266 -6.54 10.74 43.51
CA ALA A 266 -5.45 11.71 43.55
C ALA A 266 -4.57 11.61 42.29
N ASP A 267 -4.42 10.41 41.73
CA ASP A 267 -3.68 10.12 40.50
C ASP A 267 -4.55 10.13 39.24
N VAL A 268 -5.35 11.19 39.05
CA VAL A 268 -6.25 11.34 37.88
C VAL A 268 -5.52 11.09 36.55
N PHE A 269 -4.31 11.64 36.41
CA PHE A 269 -3.53 11.49 35.17
C PHE A 269 -3.13 10.04 34.93
N THR A 270 -2.52 9.40 35.94
CA THR A 270 -2.15 7.99 35.85
C THR A 270 -3.36 7.10 35.61
N ALA A 271 -4.44 7.28 36.37
CA ALA A 271 -5.67 6.53 36.20
C ALA A 271 -6.29 6.71 34.80
N CYS A 272 -6.19 7.89 34.17
CA CYS A 272 -6.56 8.07 32.76
C CYS A 272 -5.66 7.25 31.83
N LEU A 273 -4.35 7.25 32.07
CA LEU A 273 -3.35 6.57 31.22
C LEU A 273 -3.37 5.05 31.34
N THR A 274 -3.65 4.50 32.52
CA THR A 274 -3.48 3.06 32.81
C THR A 274 -4.81 2.33 32.97
N SER A 275 -5.88 3.04 33.33
CA SER A 275 -7.24 2.52 33.53
C SER A 275 -8.31 3.40 32.88
N PRO A 276 -8.23 3.64 31.55
CA PRO A 276 -9.02 4.66 30.87
C PRO A 276 -10.54 4.41 30.96
N ILE A 277 -10.99 3.16 30.87
CA ILE A 277 -12.43 2.84 30.87
C ILE A 277 -13.04 3.11 32.25
N GLU A 278 -12.36 2.69 33.31
CA GLU A 278 -12.79 2.92 34.69
C GLU A 278 -12.90 4.43 34.99
N MET A 279 -11.87 5.19 34.62
CA MET A 279 -11.87 6.64 34.79
C MET A 279 -12.91 7.36 33.90
N ALA A 280 -13.09 6.92 32.65
CA ALA A 280 -14.07 7.50 31.74
C ALA A 280 -15.52 7.29 32.22
N LEU A 281 -15.85 6.09 32.73
CA LEU A 281 -17.15 5.78 33.31
C LEU A 281 -17.42 6.60 34.57
N ARG A 282 -16.41 6.71 35.46
CA ARG A 282 -16.48 7.55 36.66
C ARG A 282 -16.74 9.00 36.30
N PHE A 283 -15.95 9.57 35.39
CA PHE A 283 -16.12 10.95 34.92
C PHE A 283 -17.50 11.19 34.28
N PHE A 284 -17.98 10.24 33.46
CA PHE A 284 -19.30 10.33 32.85
C PHE A 284 -20.42 10.39 33.91
N ALA A 285 -20.36 9.50 34.91
CA ALA A 285 -21.34 9.44 36.00
C ALA A 285 -21.35 10.73 36.84
N LEU A 286 -20.19 11.36 37.07
CA LEU A 286 -20.10 12.62 37.82
C LEU A 286 -20.61 13.83 37.03
N ARG A 287 -20.39 13.88 35.71
CA ARG A 287 -20.77 15.04 34.87
C ARG A 287 -22.24 15.08 34.49
N ASN A 288 -22.82 13.91 34.27
CA ASN A 288 -24.22 13.77 33.93
C ASN A 288 -24.91 13.17 35.15
N PRO A 289 -25.30 13.99 36.17
CA PRO A 289 -26.16 13.50 37.23
C PRO A 289 -27.46 13.07 36.57
N LEU A 290 -27.55 11.77 36.28
CA LEU A 290 -28.66 11.18 35.54
C LEU A 290 -29.94 11.53 36.29
N PRO A 291 -30.97 12.08 35.63
CA PRO A 291 -32.15 12.56 36.32
C PRO A 291 -32.77 11.42 37.12
N ALA A 292 -32.94 11.66 38.42
CA ALA A 292 -33.81 10.87 39.29
C ALA A 292 -35.27 11.06 38.83
N ASN A 293 -35.61 10.55 37.65
CA ASN A 293 -36.96 10.63 37.12
C ASN A 293 -37.80 9.53 37.79
N PRO A 294 -38.86 9.86 38.54
CA PRO A 294 -39.72 8.89 39.22
C PRO A 294 -40.41 7.87 38.28
N ASN A 295 -40.40 8.09 36.95
CA ASN A 295 -41.06 7.22 35.97
C ASN A 295 -40.10 6.33 35.14
N ARG A 296 -38.79 6.32 35.40
CA ARG A 296 -37.85 5.33 34.83
C ARG A 296 -37.23 4.51 35.96
N PRO A 297 -37.47 3.20 36.06
CA PRO A 297 -36.87 2.40 37.12
C PRO A 297 -35.36 2.31 36.90
N GLY A 298 -34.63 2.95 37.85
CA GLY A 298 -33.25 2.71 38.27
C GLY A 298 -32.18 2.79 37.18
N VAL A 299 -31.35 3.84 37.18
CA VAL A 299 -29.97 3.78 36.62
C VAL A 299 -29.00 3.97 37.79
N PRO A 300 -27.86 3.27 37.82
CA PRO A 300 -27.26 2.89 39.09
C PRO A 300 -26.35 3.98 39.72
N HIS A 301 -26.24 3.98 41.06
CA HIS A 301 -25.27 4.79 41.85
C HIS A 301 -23.83 4.65 41.30
N LEU A 302 -22.93 5.57 41.64
CA LEU A 302 -21.53 5.52 41.18
C LEU A 302 -20.91 4.13 41.36
N ASP A 303 -21.10 3.51 42.53
CA ASP A 303 -20.59 2.16 42.84
C ASP A 303 -21.11 1.08 41.89
N ASN A 304 -22.34 1.23 41.42
CA ASN A 304 -22.95 0.27 40.52
C ASN A 304 -22.42 0.43 39.10
N VAL A 305 -22.10 1.66 38.64
CA VAL A 305 -21.44 1.91 37.35
C VAL A 305 -20.05 1.29 37.31
N MET A 306 -19.32 1.37 38.43
CA MET A 306 -17.98 0.78 38.57
C MET A 306 -18.00 -0.77 38.61
N GLN A 307 -19.17 -1.39 38.82
CA GLN A 307 -19.38 -2.83 38.81
C GLN A 307 -19.98 -3.34 37.48
N LEU A 308 -19.65 -2.69 36.37
CA LEU A 308 -20.09 -3.10 35.04
C LEU A 308 -19.58 -4.53 34.74
N PRO A 309 -20.47 -5.50 34.40
CA PRO A 309 -20.06 -6.87 34.15
C PRO A 309 -19.25 -7.00 32.86
N GLY A 310 -18.25 -7.88 32.85
CA GLY A 310 -17.48 -8.23 31.66
C GLY A 310 -15.96 -8.26 31.87
N ASP A 311 -15.25 -8.54 30.77
CA ASP A 311 -13.79 -8.52 30.69
C ASP A 311 -13.37 -7.53 29.59
N LEU A 312 -12.41 -6.65 29.89
CA LEU A 312 -11.82 -5.69 28.94
C LEU A 312 -11.27 -6.33 27.66
N LYS A 313 -10.91 -7.62 27.71
CA LYS A 313 -10.41 -8.39 26.56
C LYS A 313 -11.53 -8.99 25.70
N ASP A 314 -12.70 -9.29 26.29
CA ASP A 314 -13.82 -9.89 25.57
C ASP A 314 -14.79 -8.82 25.06
N ARG A 315 -14.69 -8.55 23.76
CA ARG A 315 -15.50 -7.57 23.02
C ARG A 315 -16.99 -7.88 22.98
N ARG A 316 -17.42 -9.07 23.41
CA ARG A 316 -18.84 -9.45 23.50
C ARG A 316 -19.47 -9.02 24.82
N THR A 317 -18.64 -8.71 25.82
CA THR A 317 -19.11 -8.21 27.11
C THR A 317 -19.25 -6.68 27.07
N PRO A 318 -20.12 -6.08 27.91
CA PRO A 318 -20.30 -4.63 27.97
C PRO A 318 -18.97 -3.88 28.16
N LEU A 319 -18.15 -4.34 29.11
CA LEU A 319 -16.87 -3.71 29.43
C LEU A 319 -15.85 -3.82 28.28
N GLY A 320 -15.74 -4.98 27.64
CA GLY A 320 -14.84 -5.17 26.51
C GLY A 320 -15.31 -4.48 25.22
N GLU A 321 -16.62 -4.36 25.00
CA GLU A 321 -17.16 -3.56 23.89
C GLU A 321 -16.84 -2.08 24.07
N LEU A 322 -17.05 -1.51 25.27
CA LEU A 322 -16.68 -0.12 25.56
C LEU A 322 -15.18 0.12 25.38
N ASN A 323 -14.32 -0.78 25.84
CA ASN A 323 -12.88 -0.69 25.62
C ASN A 323 -12.51 -0.65 24.12
N TRP A 324 -13.21 -1.44 23.32
CA TRP A 324 -13.01 -1.47 21.87
C TRP A 324 -13.51 -0.20 21.17
N ILE A 325 -14.69 0.31 21.56
CA ILE A 325 -15.22 1.59 21.08
C ILE A 325 -14.29 2.74 21.47
N PHE A 326 -13.81 2.77 22.72
CA PHE A 326 -12.85 3.78 23.20
C PHE A 326 -11.58 3.81 22.35
N THR A 327 -11.03 2.64 22.04
CA THR A 327 -9.86 2.51 21.17
C THR A 327 -10.16 3.04 19.76
N ALA A 328 -11.33 2.75 19.20
CA ALA A 328 -11.74 3.26 17.90
C ALA A 328 -11.91 4.78 17.89
N VAL A 329 -12.55 5.34 18.91
CA VAL A 329 -12.77 6.79 19.05
C VAL A 329 -11.44 7.54 19.17
N THR A 330 -10.57 7.13 20.10
CA THR A 330 -9.29 7.81 20.36
C THR A 330 -8.34 7.74 19.17
N ASP A 331 -8.24 6.59 18.51
CA ASP A 331 -7.41 6.42 17.30
C ASP A 331 -7.95 7.27 16.14
N THR A 332 -9.28 7.44 16.07
CA THR A 332 -9.91 8.29 15.06
C THR A 332 -9.69 9.78 15.31
N ILE A 333 -9.85 10.23 16.55
CA ILE A 333 -9.55 11.61 16.96
C ILE A 333 -8.09 11.95 16.61
N ALA A 334 -7.15 11.06 16.94
CA ALA A 334 -5.74 11.26 16.62
C ALA A 334 -5.50 11.37 15.10
N TRP A 335 -6.14 10.51 14.31
CA TRP A 335 -5.98 10.50 12.86
C TRP A 335 -6.57 11.74 12.15
N THR A 336 -7.69 12.27 12.66
CA THR A 336 -8.36 13.46 12.08
C THR A 336 -7.72 14.76 12.54
N THR A 337 -7.10 14.76 13.72
CA THR A 337 -6.57 15.97 14.36
C THR A 337 -5.06 16.16 14.13
N PHE A 338 -4.27 15.09 14.13
CA PHE A 338 -2.81 15.19 14.15
C PHE A 338 -2.18 15.13 12.76
N PRO A 339 -1.01 15.79 12.57
CA PRO A 339 -0.18 15.58 11.38
C PRO A 339 0.17 14.10 11.18
N ARG A 340 0.26 13.66 9.93
CA ARG A 340 0.46 12.25 9.56
C ARG A 340 1.73 11.65 10.17
N ASP A 341 2.82 12.42 10.23
CA ASP A 341 4.09 11.95 10.79
C ASP A 341 4.02 11.74 12.30
N ILE A 342 3.39 12.67 13.02
CA ILE A 342 3.16 12.56 14.46
C ILE A 342 2.25 11.36 14.76
N PHE A 343 1.14 11.22 14.02
CA PHE A 343 0.24 10.08 14.17
C PHE A 343 0.99 8.76 13.97
N ARG A 344 1.75 8.63 12.88
CA ARG A 344 2.52 7.42 12.58
C ARG A 344 3.55 7.12 13.67
N ARG A 345 4.27 8.13 14.16
CA ARG A 345 5.27 7.99 15.24
C ARG A 345 4.61 7.52 16.54
N LEU A 346 3.52 8.15 16.96
CA LEU A 346 2.95 7.94 18.30
C LEU A 346 1.91 6.80 18.36
N PHE A 347 1.15 6.57 17.29
CA PHE A 347 0.02 5.62 17.29
C PHE A 347 0.29 4.32 16.49
N ARG A 348 1.42 4.23 15.76
CA ARG A 348 1.71 3.06 14.91
C ARG A 348 3.10 2.42 15.10
N GLN A 349 4.07 3.15 15.65
CA GLN A 349 5.45 2.65 15.77
C GLN A 349 5.64 1.69 16.95
N ASP A 350 5.11 2.03 18.12
CA ASP A 350 5.27 1.31 19.38
C ASP A 350 3.92 1.10 20.06
N LEU A 351 3.66 -0.13 20.53
CA LEU A 351 2.39 -0.52 21.16
C LEU A 351 2.13 0.21 22.49
N MET A 352 3.15 0.35 23.33
CA MET A 352 3.04 1.01 24.64
C MET A 352 2.83 2.52 24.44
N VAL A 353 3.62 3.14 23.56
CA VAL A 353 3.45 4.56 23.21
C VAL A 353 2.05 4.82 22.65
N ALA A 354 1.57 3.98 21.73
CA ALA A 354 0.23 4.09 21.18
C ALA A 354 -0.86 3.94 22.25
N ALA A 355 -0.67 3.07 23.25
CA ALA A 355 -1.59 2.95 24.36
C ALA A 355 -1.61 4.21 25.24
N LEU A 356 -0.44 4.69 25.64
CA LEU A 356 -0.32 5.90 26.45
C LEU A 356 -0.93 7.12 25.74
N PHE A 357 -0.67 7.32 24.45
CA PHE A 357 -1.20 8.48 23.73
C PHE A 357 -2.71 8.41 23.45
N ARG A 358 -3.28 7.22 23.19
CA ARG A 358 -4.75 7.06 23.13
C ARG A 358 -5.38 7.47 24.44
N ASN A 359 -4.80 7.00 25.54
CA ASN A 359 -5.31 7.24 26.88
C ASN A 359 -5.01 8.68 27.35
N PHE A 360 -3.96 9.31 26.83
CA PHE A 360 -3.65 10.73 27.05
C PHE A 360 -4.74 11.64 26.47
N LEU A 361 -5.41 11.27 25.37
CA LEU A 361 -6.54 12.06 24.86
C LEU A 361 -7.71 12.10 25.85
N LEU A 362 -7.92 11.01 26.59
CA LEU A 362 -8.88 10.97 27.68
C LEU A 362 -8.43 11.85 28.85
N ALA A 363 -7.14 11.79 29.22
CA ALA A 363 -6.57 12.67 30.24
C ALA A 363 -6.77 14.14 29.87
N GLU A 364 -6.47 14.52 28.62
CA GLU A 364 -6.69 15.88 28.10
C GLU A 364 -8.16 16.30 28.24
N ARG A 365 -9.10 15.39 27.96
CA ARG A 365 -10.54 15.65 28.08
C ARG A 365 -11.01 15.82 29.52
N ILE A 366 -10.61 14.91 30.42
CA ILE A 366 -11.07 14.89 31.81
C ILE A 366 -10.41 16.03 32.59
N MET A 367 -9.09 16.15 32.53
CA MET A 367 -8.34 17.08 33.36
C MET A 367 -8.64 18.54 33.02
N ARG A 368 -8.91 18.86 31.75
CA ARG A 368 -9.30 20.23 31.36
C ARG A 368 -10.61 20.69 32.00
N ASN A 369 -11.52 19.76 32.30
CA ASN A 369 -12.76 20.08 33.03
C ASN A 369 -12.51 20.40 34.51
N TYR A 370 -11.33 20.08 35.03
CA TYR A 370 -10.89 20.40 36.39
C TYR A 370 -9.73 21.40 36.39
N HIS A 371 -9.67 22.28 35.38
CA HIS A 371 -8.66 23.35 35.26
C HIS A 371 -7.21 22.86 35.25
N CYS A 372 -6.99 21.69 34.67
CA CYS A 372 -5.68 21.08 34.58
C CYS A 372 -5.42 20.67 33.13
N THR A 373 -4.27 21.05 32.58
CA THR A 373 -3.92 20.93 31.17
C THR A 373 -2.73 20.00 30.99
N PRO A 374 -2.97 18.70 30.70
CA PRO A 374 -1.89 17.77 30.40
C PRO A 374 -1.05 18.24 29.22
N GLN A 375 0.27 18.05 29.34
CA GLN A 375 1.24 18.41 28.31
C GLN A 375 1.91 17.17 27.73
N SER A 376 2.27 17.22 26.45
CA SER A 376 3.03 16.17 25.79
C SER A 376 4.14 16.76 24.94
N TYR A 377 5.22 15.98 24.77
CA TYR A 377 6.25 16.24 23.78
C TYR A 377 6.43 14.98 22.92
N PRO A 378 6.33 15.07 21.58
CA PRO A 378 6.04 16.27 20.79
C PRO A 378 4.65 16.87 21.08
N PRO A 379 4.48 18.20 20.96
CA PRO A 379 3.23 18.87 21.30
C PRO A 379 2.09 18.45 20.37
N LEU A 380 0.93 18.16 20.96
CA LEU A 380 -0.27 17.75 20.23
C LEU A 380 -1.28 18.91 20.10
N PRO A 381 -1.97 19.04 18.96
CA PRO A 381 -3.13 19.92 18.87
C PRO A 381 -4.24 19.51 19.86
N PRO A 382 -5.04 20.47 20.36
CA PRO A 382 -6.08 20.19 21.34
C PRO A 382 -7.16 19.25 20.78
N SER A 383 -7.52 18.21 21.53
CA SER A 383 -8.44 17.16 21.10
C SER A 383 -9.64 16.93 22.03
N HIS A 384 -9.67 17.61 23.18
CA HIS A 384 -10.68 17.46 24.23
C HIS A 384 -12.13 17.74 23.80
N ASN A 385 -12.35 18.64 22.82
CA ASN A 385 -13.67 19.04 22.33
C ASN A 385 -14.04 18.41 20.96
N HIS A 386 -13.30 17.40 20.51
CA HIS A 386 -13.55 16.74 19.23
C HIS A 386 -14.95 16.08 19.20
N PRO A 387 -15.76 16.22 18.12
CA PRO A 387 -17.14 15.73 18.06
C PRO A 387 -17.31 14.22 18.32
N LEU A 388 -16.31 13.40 18.02
CA LEU A 388 -16.35 11.96 18.29
C LEU A 388 -16.45 11.60 19.77
N TRP A 389 -16.10 12.52 20.68
CA TRP A 389 -16.37 12.33 22.11
C TRP A 389 -17.88 12.24 22.40
N ASN A 390 -18.73 12.90 21.60
CA ASN A 390 -20.18 12.76 21.73
C ASN A 390 -20.64 11.35 21.34
N SER A 391 -19.99 10.72 20.34
CA SER A 391 -20.25 9.32 19.98
C SER A 391 -19.83 8.36 21.08
N TRP A 392 -18.71 8.65 21.78
CA TRP A 392 -18.30 7.91 22.97
C TRP A 392 -19.33 8.05 24.10
N ASP A 393 -19.75 9.29 24.41
CA ASP A 393 -20.72 9.56 25.47
C ASP A 393 -22.06 8.85 25.20
N LEU A 394 -22.54 8.84 23.96
CA LEU A 394 -23.76 8.12 23.56
C LEU A 394 -23.61 6.60 23.71
N ALA A 395 -22.44 6.05 23.37
CA ALA A 395 -22.17 4.62 23.53
C ALA A 395 -22.15 4.21 25.01
N VAL A 396 -21.53 5.03 25.87
CA VAL A 396 -21.54 4.84 27.33
C VAL A 396 -22.97 4.92 27.88
N ASP A 397 -23.74 5.96 27.52
CA ASP A 397 -25.13 6.13 27.96
C ASP A 397 -26.00 4.92 27.58
N SER A 398 -25.88 4.45 26.33
CA SER A 398 -26.62 3.28 25.84
C SER A 398 -26.23 1.98 26.55
N CYS A 399 -24.96 1.84 26.94
CA CYS A 399 -24.46 0.69 27.70
C CYS A 399 -25.00 0.72 29.14
N LEU A 400 -24.90 1.87 29.82
CA LEU A 400 -25.34 2.05 31.20
C LEU A 400 -26.86 1.94 31.36
N ALA A 401 -27.63 2.32 30.34
CA ALA A 401 -29.08 2.13 30.32
C ALA A 401 -29.52 0.66 30.46
N GLN A 402 -28.67 -0.29 30.06
CA GLN A 402 -28.94 -1.74 30.17
C GLN A 402 -28.50 -2.34 31.51
N LEU A 403 -27.67 -1.61 32.28
CA LEU A 403 -27.05 -2.11 33.52
C LEU A 403 -28.04 -2.66 34.58
N PRO A 404 -29.21 -2.04 34.82
CA PRO A 404 -30.18 -2.56 35.80
C PRO A 404 -30.68 -3.96 35.42
N GLN A 405 -30.94 -4.18 34.12
CA GLN A 405 -31.44 -5.45 33.59
C GLN A 405 -30.32 -6.50 33.57
N LEU A 406 -29.10 -6.11 33.24
CA LEU A 406 -27.92 -6.99 33.29
C LEU A 406 -27.66 -7.53 34.70
N ARG A 407 -27.73 -6.65 35.72
CA ARG A 407 -27.54 -7.07 37.12
C ARG A 407 -28.66 -8.00 37.59
N ALA A 408 -29.91 -7.65 37.33
CA ALA A 408 -31.04 -8.49 37.71
C ALA A 408 -30.92 -9.91 37.10
N ALA A 409 -30.48 -10.00 35.85
CA ALA A 409 -30.23 -11.28 35.19
C ALA A 409 -29.01 -12.04 35.76
N GLU A 410 -27.95 -11.33 36.16
CA GLU A 410 -26.78 -11.95 36.79
C GLU A 410 -27.08 -12.45 38.21
N GLU A 411 -27.86 -11.70 38.99
CA GLU A 411 -28.36 -12.10 40.31
C GLU A 411 -29.27 -13.33 40.19
N GLN A 412 -30.18 -13.36 39.21
CA GLN A 412 -31.00 -14.55 38.91
C GLN A 412 -30.16 -15.75 38.49
N ARG A 413 -29.11 -15.55 37.68
CA ARG A 413 -28.19 -16.62 37.28
C ARG A 413 -27.45 -17.20 38.50
N LEU A 414 -26.93 -16.34 39.37
CA LEU A 414 -26.23 -16.74 40.60
C LEU A 414 -27.17 -17.48 41.56
N ALA A 415 -28.40 -16.97 41.75
CA ALA A 415 -29.42 -17.62 42.57
C ALA A 415 -29.82 -19.00 42.03
N ALA A 416 -30.09 -19.12 40.73
CA ALA A 416 -30.40 -20.41 40.09
C ALA A 416 -29.22 -21.39 40.17
N GLN A 417 -27.97 -20.90 40.10
CA GLN A 417 -26.77 -21.73 40.22
C GLN A 417 -26.56 -22.23 41.66
N GLN A 418 -26.92 -21.42 42.66
CA GLN A 418 -26.93 -21.81 44.07
C GLN A 418 -28.05 -22.82 44.40
N GLU A 419 -29.24 -22.63 43.82
CA GLU A 419 -30.36 -23.56 44.01
C GLU A 419 -30.10 -24.92 43.34
N ALA A 420 -29.50 -24.95 42.15
CA ALA A 420 -29.12 -26.18 41.44
C ALA A 420 -28.05 -27.02 42.18
N LEU A 421 -27.24 -26.41 43.05
CA LEU A 421 -26.29 -27.11 43.93
C LEU A 421 -26.96 -27.72 45.17
N SER A 422 -28.17 -27.27 45.51
CA SER A 422 -28.89 -27.65 46.74
C SER A 422 -30.10 -28.57 46.52
N ALA A 423 -30.71 -28.57 45.34
CA ALA A 423 -31.87 -29.40 45.02
C ALA A 423 -31.65 -30.14 43.68
N GLY A 424 -31.49 -31.45 43.74
CA GLY A 424 -31.36 -32.35 42.58
C GLY A 424 -32.68 -32.57 41.82
N SER A 425 -33.39 -31.50 41.45
CA SER A 425 -34.70 -31.57 40.79
C SER A 425 -34.77 -30.61 39.60
N GLN A 426 -34.89 -31.21 38.41
CA GLN A 426 -35.27 -30.54 37.17
C GLN A 426 -36.75 -30.20 37.20
N THR A 427 -37.12 -28.92 37.08
CA THR A 427 -38.28 -28.41 36.33
C THR A 427 -38.53 -26.94 36.64
N SER A 428 -38.32 -26.08 35.65
CA SER A 428 -39.22 -24.99 35.24
C SER A 428 -38.50 -24.14 34.19
N GLU A 429 -39.19 -23.85 33.08
CA GLU A 429 -38.75 -22.91 32.04
C GLU A 429 -38.62 -21.51 32.63
N ALA A 430 -37.45 -21.19 33.18
CA ALA A 430 -37.11 -19.82 33.55
C ALA A 430 -36.96 -18.98 32.27
N PRO A 431 -37.42 -17.72 32.25
CA PRO A 431 -37.10 -16.79 31.18
C PRO A 431 -35.57 -16.74 31.02
N GLY A 432 -35.07 -16.89 29.79
CA GLY A 432 -33.63 -16.89 29.53
C GLY A 432 -32.95 -15.61 30.08
N PRO A 433 -31.68 -15.68 30.49
CA PRO A 433 -30.97 -14.54 31.06
C PRO A 433 -30.97 -13.37 30.07
N TYR A 434 -31.21 -12.14 30.57
CA TYR A 434 -31.14 -10.93 29.74
C TYR A 434 -29.78 -10.90 29.01
N GLN A 435 -29.85 -10.93 27.68
CA GLN A 435 -28.67 -10.93 26.83
C GLN A 435 -28.27 -9.50 26.49
N TYR A 436 -27.02 -9.15 26.76
CA TYR A 436 -26.46 -7.85 26.43
C TYR A 436 -26.70 -7.50 24.95
N VAL A 437 -27.26 -6.31 24.71
CA VAL A 437 -27.50 -5.79 23.36
C VAL A 437 -26.28 -4.93 22.96
N PRO A 438 -25.51 -5.34 21.93
CA PRO A 438 -24.34 -4.59 21.49
C PRO A 438 -24.69 -3.17 21.00
N SER A 439 -23.73 -2.25 21.13
CA SER A 439 -23.90 -0.87 20.67
C SER A 439 -24.05 -0.78 19.14
N SER A 440 -24.87 0.15 18.65
CA SER A 440 -24.96 0.48 17.22
C SER A 440 -23.73 1.22 16.69
N PHE A 441 -22.79 1.64 17.56
CA PHE A 441 -21.64 2.50 17.22
C PHE A 441 -20.94 2.11 15.92
N PHE A 442 -20.52 0.85 15.76
CA PHE A 442 -19.82 0.42 14.55
C PHE A 442 -20.74 0.38 13.33
N GLY A 443 -22.00 -0.05 13.50
CA GLY A 443 -23.00 -0.06 12.43
C GLY A 443 -23.29 1.34 11.87
N ASP A 444 -23.38 2.33 12.76
CA ASP A 444 -23.65 3.72 12.42
C ASP A 444 -22.46 4.37 11.70
N HIS A 445 -21.23 4.13 12.16
CA HIS A 445 -20.02 4.66 11.50
C HIS A 445 -19.73 4.01 10.15
N LEU A 446 -20.04 2.71 9.96
CA LEU A 446 -19.99 2.09 8.63
C LEU A 446 -21.01 2.72 7.68
N THR A 447 -22.19 3.06 8.19
CA THR A 447 -23.23 3.75 7.40
C THR A 447 -22.80 5.16 7.04
N ALA A 448 -22.21 5.91 7.98
CA ALA A 448 -21.63 7.23 7.71
C ALA A 448 -20.54 7.19 6.63
N PHE A 449 -19.67 6.17 6.68
CA PHE A 449 -18.65 5.96 5.65
C PHE A 449 -19.26 5.62 4.29
N GLN A 450 -20.31 4.81 4.25
CA GLN A 450 -21.05 4.50 3.03
C GLN A 450 -21.71 5.76 2.43
N VAL A 451 -22.26 6.64 3.27
CA VAL A 451 -22.76 7.95 2.83
C VAL A 451 -21.64 8.82 2.26
N TRP A 452 -20.44 8.80 2.87
CA TRP A 452 -19.28 9.49 2.34
C TRP A 452 -18.84 8.93 0.98
N LEU A 453 -18.85 7.61 0.78
CA LEU A 453 -18.53 6.99 -0.51
C LEU A 453 -19.51 7.41 -1.62
N THR A 454 -20.81 7.45 -1.32
CA THR A 454 -21.85 7.77 -2.31
C THR A 454 -21.91 9.26 -2.65
N ARG A 455 -21.70 10.15 -1.68
CA ARG A 455 -21.88 11.61 -1.86
C ARG A 455 -20.59 12.42 -1.75
N GLY A 456 -19.68 12.01 -0.86
CA GLY A 456 -18.42 12.71 -0.58
C GLY A 456 -17.36 12.51 -1.65
N ALA A 457 -17.30 11.33 -2.28
CA ALA A 457 -16.37 11.05 -3.39
C ALA A 457 -16.66 11.92 -4.64
N ALA A 458 -17.91 12.32 -4.85
CA ALA A 458 -18.37 13.14 -5.98
C ALA A 458 -17.98 14.63 -5.86
N LEU A 459 -17.62 15.13 -4.67
CA LEU A 459 -17.23 16.53 -4.42
C LEU A 459 -15.76 16.82 -4.77
N SER A 460 -15.20 16.09 -5.73
CA SER A 460 -13.82 16.28 -6.16
C SER A 460 -13.69 17.53 -7.03
N LYS A 461 -12.89 18.52 -6.60
CA LYS A 461 -12.48 19.65 -7.45
C LYS A 461 -11.17 19.28 -8.17
N THR A 462 -11.06 19.69 -9.43
CA THR A 462 -9.78 19.70 -10.15
C THR A 462 -8.80 20.59 -9.39
N VAL A 463 -7.70 20.01 -8.90
CA VAL A 463 -6.58 20.75 -8.28
C VAL A 463 -5.93 21.64 -9.36
N THR A 464 -6.49 22.83 -9.51
CA THR A 464 -6.01 23.95 -10.36
C THR A 464 -6.08 25.27 -9.59
N ASP A 465 -6.48 25.22 -8.32
CA ASP A 465 -6.74 26.38 -7.48
C ASP A 465 -5.53 26.56 -6.55
N ASP A 466 -4.66 27.52 -6.85
CA ASP A 466 -3.43 27.84 -6.09
C ASP A 466 -3.69 28.16 -4.61
N LYS A 467 -4.96 28.29 -4.19
CA LYS A 467 -5.39 28.51 -2.80
C LYS A 467 -5.74 27.23 -2.04
N VAL A 468 -5.90 26.09 -2.72
CA VAL A 468 -6.10 24.80 -2.06
C VAL A 468 -4.74 24.12 -2.03
N GLN A 469 -4.09 24.10 -0.86
CA GLN A 469 -2.93 23.24 -0.68
C GLN A 469 -3.34 21.83 -1.13
N PRO A 470 -2.69 21.26 -2.15
CA PRO A 470 -2.86 19.85 -2.47
C PRO A 470 -2.64 19.06 -1.18
N ILE A 471 -3.31 17.92 -1.03
CA ILE A 471 -2.91 16.92 -0.04
C ILE A 471 -1.54 16.39 -0.53
N TYR A 472 -0.51 17.21 -0.37
CA TYR A 472 0.87 16.79 -0.49
C TYR A 472 1.07 15.83 0.68
N PHE A 473 1.33 14.58 0.33
CA PHE A 473 2.14 13.73 1.17
C PHE A 473 3.39 14.56 1.47
N ASN A 474 3.54 15.06 2.70
CA ASN A 474 4.72 15.81 3.12
C ASN A 474 5.95 14.92 2.90
N THR A 475 6.59 15.06 1.75
CA THR A 475 7.97 14.65 1.53
C THR A 475 8.82 15.89 1.77
N ALA A 476 8.83 16.39 3.00
CA ALA A 476 9.84 17.34 3.42
C ALA A 476 11.07 16.52 3.83
N ASP A 477 11.92 16.16 2.85
CA ASP A 477 13.32 15.83 3.10
C ASP A 477 14.21 15.84 1.85
N SER A 478 13.98 16.77 0.92
CA SER A 478 14.98 17.09 -0.12
C SER A 478 15.25 18.58 -0.11
N SER A 479 16.26 18.97 0.65
CA SER A 479 16.93 20.27 0.57
C SER A 479 17.67 20.37 -0.75
N ASP A 480 16.96 20.63 -1.84
CA ASP A 480 17.56 21.01 -3.12
C ASP A 480 16.66 22.03 -3.83
N GLU A 481 16.79 23.30 -3.40
CA GLU A 481 16.24 24.45 -4.11
C GLU A 481 17.16 24.77 -5.30
N SER A 482 17.00 24.09 -6.43
CA SER A 482 17.53 24.61 -7.71
C SER A 482 16.99 23.90 -8.95
N GLU A 483 15.74 24.12 -9.36
CA GLU A 483 15.41 24.03 -10.80
C GLU A 483 14.35 25.08 -11.24
N PRO A 484 14.50 25.71 -12.43
CA PRO A 484 13.60 26.75 -12.91
C PRO A 484 12.27 26.17 -13.40
N ARG A 485 11.16 26.85 -13.05
CA ARG A 485 9.80 26.52 -13.52
C ARG A 485 9.63 26.87 -15.00
N ASP A 486 9.69 25.86 -15.87
CA ASP A 486 9.18 25.99 -17.24
C ASP A 486 7.65 25.87 -17.30
N GLY A 487 7.04 26.89 -17.90
CA GLY A 487 5.59 27.06 -18.02
C GLY A 487 4.93 26.17 -19.07
N TYR A 488 3.61 26.02 -18.92
CA TYR A 488 2.69 25.40 -19.87
C TYR A 488 2.80 23.88 -20.08
N ARG A 489 2.50 23.10 -19.03
CA ARG A 489 1.79 21.82 -19.20
C ARG A 489 0.49 21.86 -18.43
N SER A 490 -0.61 21.70 -19.16
CA SER A 490 -1.96 21.59 -18.60
C SER A 490 -2.04 20.36 -17.68
N ARG A 491 -1.77 20.53 -16.38
CA ARG A 491 -1.96 19.51 -15.34
C ARG A 491 -3.46 19.21 -15.23
N ARG A 492 -3.94 18.14 -15.86
CA ARG A 492 -5.25 17.58 -15.49
C ARG A 492 -5.10 16.97 -14.10
N GLY A 493 -5.49 17.74 -13.07
CA GLY A 493 -5.34 17.37 -11.66
C GLY A 493 -6.09 16.08 -11.31
N ILE A 494 -5.48 15.26 -10.46
CA ILE A 494 -6.15 14.13 -9.81
C ILE A 494 -7.29 14.70 -8.97
N LEU A 495 -8.49 14.17 -9.17
CA LEU A 495 -9.66 14.45 -8.35
C LEU A 495 -9.44 13.84 -6.97
N VAL A 496 -8.99 14.65 -6.02
CA VAL A 496 -8.87 14.26 -4.61
C VAL A 496 -10.04 14.92 -3.86
N PRO A 497 -10.84 14.16 -3.09
CA PRO A 497 -11.91 14.73 -2.28
C PRO A 497 -11.38 15.81 -1.35
N ARG A 498 -12.16 16.87 -1.11
CA ARG A 498 -11.78 18.02 -0.27
C ARG A 498 -11.36 17.63 1.15
N ARG A 499 -11.90 16.54 1.69
CA ARG A 499 -11.52 15.94 2.97
C ARG A 499 -11.60 14.41 2.89
N PRO A 500 -10.59 13.68 3.41
CA PRO A 500 -10.70 12.23 3.56
C PRO A 500 -11.83 11.84 4.52
N PRO A 501 -12.31 10.59 4.47
CA PRO A 501 -13.34 10.11 5.40
C PRO A 501 -12.76 9.97 6.81
N ASP A 502 -13.43 10.59 7.78
CA ASP A 502 -13.03 10.53 9.19
C ASP A 502 -13.12 9.10 9.74
N GLN A 503 -14.03 8.28 9.24
CA GLN A 503 -14.31 6.92 9.75
C GLN A 503 -13.26 5.87 9.35
N LEU A 504 -12.22 6.22 8.60
CA LEU A 504 -11.24 5.24 8.09
C LEU A 504 -10.53 4.43 9.20
N PRO A 505 -10.11 5.01 10.35
CA PRO A 505 -9.55 4.24 11.47
C PRO A 505 -10.59 3.30 12.11
N ILE A 506 -11.86 3.72 12.15
CA ILE A 506 -12.96 2.88 12.66
C ILE A 506 -13.12 1.65 11.79
N ILE A 507 -13.03 1.77 10.47
CA ILE A 507 -13.07 0.61 9.56
C ILE A 507 -11.97 -0.38 9.91
N LEU A 508 -10.75 0.09 10.15
CA LEU A 508 -9.63 -0.77 10.57
C LEU A 508 -9.95 -1.52 11.87
N GLN A 509 -10.58 -0.86 12.85
CA GLN A 509 -11.03 -1.53 14.07
C GLN A 509 -12.13 -2.57 13.78
N VAL A 510 -13.07 -2.27 12.89
CA VAL A 510 -14.15 -3.18 12.51
C VAL A 510 -13.64 -4.42 11.77
N LEU A 511 -12.54 -4.35 11.03
CA LEU A 511 -11.92 -5.53 10.40
C LEU A 511 -11.55 -6.61 11.42
N LEU A 512 -11.30 -6.22 12.68
CA LEU A 512 -11.03 -7.14 13.78
C LEU A 512 -12.31 -7.79 14.35
N SER A 513 -13.49 -7.26 14.03
CA SER A 513 -14.78 -7.89 14.32
C SER A 513 -14.98 -9.13 13.47
N GLN A 514 -15.85 -10.05 13.87
CA GLN A 514 -16.40 -11.08 12.98
C GLN A 514 -17.73 -10.62 12.36
N THR A 515 -18.60 -10.00 13.16
CA THR A 515 -19.99 -9.63 12.80
C THR A 515 -20.07 -8.63 11.64
N HIS A 516 -19.20 -7.63 11.61
CA HIS A 516 -19.25 -6.55 10.62
C HIS A 516 -18.09 -6.60 9.61
N ARG A 517 -17.28 -7.67 9.64
CA ARG A 517 -16.05 -7.79 8.84
C ARG A 517 -16.31 -7.71 7.35
N LEU A 518 -17.27 -8.49 6.85
CA LEU A 518 -17.60 -8.53 5.43
C LEU A 518 -18.04 -7.16 4.92
N ARG A 519 -18.97 -6.51 5.64
CA ARG A 519 -19.45 -5.16 5.31
C ARG A 519 -18.30 -4.14 5.30
N ALA A 520 -17.42 -4.17 6.29
CA ALA A 520 -16.26 -3.27 6.36
C ALA A 520 -15.27 -3.49 5.21
N LEU A 521 -15.00 -4.74 4.84
CA LEU A 521 -14.14 -5.05 3.69
C LEU A 521 -14.77 -4.58 2.36
N ILE A 522 -16.08 -4.73 2.18
CA ILE A 522 -16.78 -4.25 0.98
C ILE A 522 -16.68 -2.72 0.88
N LEU A 523 -16.89 -2.01 1.99
CA LEU A 523 -16.74 -0.55 1.99
C LEU A 523 -15.28 -0.12 1.75
N LEU A 524 -14.32 -0.85 2.32
CA LEU A 524 -12.90 -0.63 2.07
C LEU A 524 -12.54 -0.83 0.60
N SER A 525 -13.04 -1.90 -0.04
CA SER A 525 -12.75 -2.17 -1.45
C SER A 525 -13.31 -1.08 -2.34
N GLN A 526 -14.54 -0.62 -2.09
CA GLN A 526 -15.15 0.53 -2.77
C GLN A 526 -14.34 1.82 -2.58
N PHE A 527 -13.82 2.06 -1.37
CA PHE A 527 -12.94 3.21 -1.09
C PHE A 527 -11.63 3.14 -1.89
N MET A 528 -10.96 1.99 -1.89
CA MET A 528 -9.71 1.79 -2.61
C MET A 528 -9.88 1.86 -4.14
N ASP A 529 -11.09 1.59 -4.65
CA ASP A 529 -11.42 1.73 -6.07
C ASP A 529 -11.44 3.20 -6.54
N LEU A 530 -11.54 4.17 -5.63
CA LEU A 530 -11.46 5.61 -5.95
C LEU A 530 -10.09 6.03 -6.51
N GLY A 531 -9.06 5.18 -6.37
CA GLY A 531 -7.76 5.34 -7.02
C GLY A 531 -6.55 5.29 -6.08
N PRO A 532 -5.33 5.52 -6.60
CA PRO A 532 -4.09 5.35 -5.85
C PRO A 532 -3.99 6.18 -4.55
N TRP A 533 -4.58 7.37 -4.52
CA TRP A 533 -4.60 8.23 -3.33
C TRP A 533 -5.34 7.56 -2.15
N ALA A 534 -6.43 6.85 -2.43
CA ALA A 534 -7.23 6.16 -1.41
C ALA A 534 -6.46 4.96 -0.86
N VAL A 535 -5.76 4.23 -1.75
CA VAL A 535 -4.87 3.13 -1.37
C VAL A 535 -3.72 3.65 -0.48
N HIS A 536 -3.08 4.75 -0.84
CA HIS A 536 -2.05 5.38 0.00
C HIS A 536 -2.60 5.78 1.37
N LEU A 537 -3.81 6.33 1.43
CA LEU A 537 -4.42 6.71 2.70
C LEU A 537 -4.73 5.50 3.58
N ALA A 538 -5.23 4.41 3.00
CA ALA A 538 -5.48 3.16 3.70
C ALA A 538 -4.17 2.52 4.20
N LEU A 539 -3.08 2.58 3.41
CA LEU A 539 -1.76 2.14 3.85
C LEU A 539 -1.20 3.00 4.98
N ALA A 540 -1.32 4.33 4.89
CA ALA A 540 -0.85 5.27 5.91
C ALA A 540 -1.57 5.09 7.27
N ILE A 541 -2.83 4.66 7.25
CA ILE A 541 -3.58 4.35 8.49
C ILE A 541 -3.13 3.06 9.15
N GLY A 542 -2.42 2.20 8.42
CA GLY A 542 -1.93 0.91 8.89
C GLY A 542 -2.86 -0.26 8.59
N ILE A 543 -3.58 -0.27 7.46
CA ILE A 543 -4.51 -1.37 7.14
C ILE A 543 -3.80 -2.69 6.77
N PHE A 544 -2.55 -2.60 6.33
CA PHE A 544 -1.80 -3.70 5.72
C PHE A 544 -1.70 -4.96 6.60
N PRO A 545 -1.30 -4.88 7.90
CA PRO A 545 -1.17 -6.08 8.74
C PRO A 545 -2.49 -6.81 8.95
N TYR A 546 -3.61 -6.08 8.94
CA TYR A 546 -4.95 -6.65 9.13
C TYR A 546 -5.39 -7.43 7.90
N VAL A 547 -5.25 -6.85 6.71
CA VAL A 547 -5.60 -7.49 5.44
C VAL A 547 -4.69 -8.69 5.16
N GLN A 548 -3.42 -8.62 5.54
CA GLN A 548 -2.48 -9.74 5.48
C GLN A 548 -2.91 -10.90 6.38
N LYS A 549 -3.25 -10.63 7.63
CA LYS A 549 -3.73 -11.67 8.55
C LYS A 549 -5.05 -12.30 8.09
N LEU A 550 -5.90 -11.53 7.40
CA LEU A 550 -7.17 -12.03 6.86
C LEU A 550 -7.01 -13.05 5.73
N LEU A 551 -5.85 -13.13 5.07
CA LEU A 551 -5.55 -14.20 4.09
C LEU A 551 -5.54 -15.60 4.74
N GLN A 552 -5.30 -15.69 6.04
CA GLN A 552 -5.34 -16.94 6.79
C GLN A 552 -6.77 -17.35 7.20
N SER A 553 -7.78 -16.51 6.89
CA SER A 553 -9.17 -16.79 7.26
C SER A 553 -9.78 -17.89 6.38
N PRO A 554 -10.47 -18.89 6.96
CA PRO A 554 -11.15 -19.93 6.19
C PRO A 554 -12.47 -19.46 5.56
N ALA A 555 -12.95 -18.26 5.89
CA ALA A 555 -14.26 -17.76 5.46
C ALA A 555 -14.29 -17.48 3.94
N GLN A 556 -15.12 -18.23 3.20
CA GLN A 556 -15.17 -18.16 1.74
C GLN A 556 -15.75 -16.83 1.22
N GLU A 557 -16.71 -16.26 1.95
CA GLU A 557 -17.34 -14.96 1.64
C GLU A 557 -16.36 -13.79 1.57
N LEU A 558 -15.18 -13.91 2.21
CA LEU A 558 -14.16 -12.85 2.20
C LEU A 558 -13.31 -12.88 0.93
N LYS A 559 -13.23 -14.02 0.22
CA LYS A 559 -12.34 -14.23 -0.93
C LYS A 559 -12.49 -13.18 -2.02
N PRO A 560 -13.69 -12.87 -2.53
CA PRO A 560 -13.85 -11.91 -3.64
C PRO A 560 -13.31 -10.52 -3.27
N VAL A 561 -13.60 -10.09 -2.04
CA VAL A 561 -13.24 -8.76 -1.54
C VAL A 561 -11.76 -8.67 -1.21
N LEU A 562 -11.17 -9.72 -0.62
CA LEU A 562 -9.73 -9.77 -0.33
C LEU A 562 -8.88 -9.79 -1.60
N VAL A 563 -9.30 -10.55 -2.62
CA VAL A 563 -8.65 -10.52 -3.95
C VAL A 563 -8.65 -9.11 -4.51
N PHE A 564 -9.78 -8.42 -4.47
CA PHE A 564 -9.88 -7.04 -4.96
C PHE A 564 -8.97 -6.08 -4.18
N VAL A 565 -9.01 -6.13 -2.85
CA VAL A 565 -8.18 -5.28 -1.98
C VAL A 565 -6.70 -5.49 -2.30
N TRP A 566 -6.23 -6.73 -2.40
CA TRP A 566 -4.83 -7.04 -2.71
C TRP A 566 -4.42 -6.63 -4.12
N ALA A 567 -5.29 -6.79 -5.11
CA ALA A 567 -5.04 -6.29 -6.46
C ALA A 567 -4.84 -4.75 -6.44
N ARG A 568 -5.65 -4.01 -5.67
CA ARG A 568 -5.48 -2.55 -5.53
C ARG A 568 -4.21 -2.16 -4.76
N LEU A 569 -3.84 -2.90 -3.72
CA LEU A 569 -2.59 -2.68 -2.98
C LEU A 569 -1.38 -2.84 -3.90
N LEU A 570 -1.28 -3.97 -4.60
CA LEU A 570 -0.11 -4.30 -5.45
C LEU A 570 -0.04 -3.47 -6.73
N ALA A 571 -1.18 -2.97 -7.23
CA ALA A 571 -1.18 -2.01 -8.33
C ALA A 571 -0.52 -0.67 -7.96
N VAL A 572 -0.50 -0.32 -6.68
CA VAL A 572 0.03 0.94 -6.15
C VAL A 572 1.42 0.76 -5.55
N ASP A 573 1.60 -0.23 -4.67
CA ASP A 573 2.87 -0.54 -4.02
C ASP A 573 3.26 -2.00 -4.23
N ARG A 574 4.25 -2.21 -5.11
CA ARG A 574 4.77 -3.54 -5.46
C ARG A 574 5.61 -4.16 -4.36
N SER A 575 6.13 -3.38 -3.40
CA SER A 575 6.94 -3.91 -2.28
C SER A 575 6.18 -4.90 -1.42
N CYS A 576 4.84 -4.81 -1.39
CA CYS A 576 3.95 -5.74 -0.68
C CYS A 576 4.12 -7.21 -1.10
N ARG A 577 4.74 -7.50 -2.25
CA ARG A 577 5.04 -8.86 -2.69
C ARG A 577 5.98 -9.62 -1.75
N GLU A 578 6.92 -8.94 -1.11
CA GLU A 578 7.87 -9.57 -0.18
C GLU A 578 7.16 -10.15 1.04
N ASP A 579 6.17 -9.42 1.55
CA ASP A 579 5.37 -9.86 2.69
C ASP A 579 4.43 -11.02 2.32
N LEU A 580 3.91 -11.06 1.09
CA LEU A 580 3.13 -12.19 0.58
C LEU A 580 3.97 -13.45 0.46
N LEU A 581 5.24 -13.34 0.10
CA LEU A 581 6.14 -14.49 -0.01
C LEU A 581 6.57 -14.99 1.37
N ARG A 582 6.96 -14.08 2.27
CA ARG A 582 7.46 -14.44 3.61
C ARG A 582 6.46 -15.24 4.45
N ASP A 583 5.17 -14.94 4.32
CA ASP A 583 4.11 -15.56 5.13
C ASP A 583 3.29 -16.61 4.32
N ASP A 584 3.79 -17.07 3.17
CA ASP A 584 3.08 -17.94 2.21
C ASP A 584 1.68 -17.44 1.80
N GLY A 585 1.43 -16.14 1.94
CA GLY A 585 0.15 -15.50 1.62
C GLY A 585 -0.23 -15.60 0.14
N TYR A 586 0.75 -15.74 -0.76
CA TYR A 586 0.51 -15.94 -2.20
C TYR A 586 -0.30 -17.21 -2.50
N MET A 587 -0.18 -18.26 -1.67
CA MET A 587 -0.92 -19.51 -1.82
C MET A 587 -2.44 -19.31 -1.74
N TYR A 588 -2.90 -18.26 -1.07
CA TYR A 588 -4.31 -17.88 -1.05
C TYR A 588 -4.85 -17.64 -2.46
N PHE A 589 -4.09 -16.93 -3.30
CA PHE A 589 -4.47 -16.59 -4.67
C PHE A 589 -4.27 -17.77 -5.63
N VAL A 590 -3.24 -18.59 -5.39
CA VAL A 590 -3.04 -19.87 -6.12
C VAL A 590 -4.26 -20.77 -5.98
N ASN A 591 -4.77 -20.93 -4.75
CA ASN A 591 -5.95 -21.74 -4.46
C ASN A 591 -7.25 -21.21 -5.08
N ILE A 592 -7.31 -19.94 -5.48
CA ILE A 592 -8.47 -19.36 -6.18
C ILE A 592 -8.32 -19.49 -7.70
N LEU A 593 -7.08 -19.39 -8.21
CA LEU A 593 -6.77 -19.55 -9.63
C LEU A 593 -6.92 -21.02 -10.09
N SER A 594 -6.58 -21.97 -9.21
CA SER A 594 -6.60 -23.40 -9.51
C SER A 594 -7.98 -23.88 -10.02
N PRO A 595 -8.02 -24.67 -11.11
CA PRO A 595 -9.26 -25.21 -11.65
C PRO A 595 -9.84 -26.36 -10.81
N HIS A 596 -9.01 -27.01 -9.98
CA HIS A 596 -9.37 -28.20 -9.19
C HIS A 596 -10.06 -27.86 -7.87
N THR A 597 -9.93 -26.63 -7.42
CA THR A 597 -10.56 -26.12 -6.20
C THR A 597 -11.99 -25.71 -6.51
N GLY A 598 -12.97 -26.45 -5.96
CA GLY A 598 -14.41 -26.17 -6.04
C GLY A 598 -14.87 -24.91 -5.30
N VAL A 599 -14.05 -23.87 -5.28
CA VAL A 599 -14.32 -22.59 -4.62
C VAL A 599 -15.31 -21.82 -5.49
N TYR A 600 -16.54 -21.70 -5.02
CA TYR A 600 -17.58 -20.90 -5.67
C TYR A 600 -17.36 -19.42 -5.39
N ILE A 601 -17.13 -18.62 -6.44
CA ILE A 601 -16.99 -17.17 -6.38
C ILE A 601 -17.87 -16.55 -7.48
N PRO A 602 -18.78 -15.61 -7.16
CA PRO A 602 -19.49 -14.81 -8.15
C PRO A 602 -18.49 -14.10 -9.09
N ASN A 603 -18.79 -13.98 -10.38
CA ASN A 603 -17.87 -13.40 -11.38
C ASN A 603 -16.46 -14.02 -11.31
N SER A 604 -16.40 -15.36 -11.23
CA SER A 604 -15.15 -16.09 -10.99
C SER A 604 -14.02 -15.77 -11.98
N ALA A 605 -14.34 -15.46 -13.24
CA ALA A 605 -13.35 -15.11 -14.26
C ALA A 605 -12.61 -13.81 -13.91
N GLU A 606 -13.32 -12.75 -13.55
CA GLU A 606 -12.72 -11.46 -13.17
C GLU A 606 -11.84 -11.60 -11.92
N HIS A 607 -12.31 -12.30 -10.89
CA HIS A 607 -11.53 -12.54 -9.68
C HIS A 607 -10.30 -13.42 -9.95
N ARG A 608 -10.41 -14.43 -10.81
CA ARG A 608 -9.26 -15.24 -11.24
C ARG A 608 -8.26 -14.41 -12.05
N ALA A 609 -8.74 -13.48 -12.87
CA ALA A 609 -7.87 -12.56 -13.61
C ALA A 609 -7.11 -11.64 -12.63
N MET A 610 -7.76 -11.15 -11.57
CA MET A 610 -7.09 -10.42 -10.49
C MET A 610 -6.07 -11.29 -9.74
N CYS A 611 -6.34 -12.58 -9.52
CA CYS A 611 -5.35 -13.51 -8.94
C CYS A 611 -4.13 -13.69 -9.88
N ALA A 612 -4.35 -13.86 -11.18
CA ALA A 612 -3.27 -13.92 -12.16
C ALA A 612 -2.45 -12.62 -12.19
N PHE A 613 -3.11 -11.46 -12.08
CA PHE A 613 -2.44 -10.17 -11.90
C PHE A 613 -1.58 -10.15 -10.62
N ILE A 614 -2.12 -10.52 -9.47
CA ILE A 614 -1.40 -10.53 -8.18
C ILE A 614 -0.15 -11.42 -8.29
N LEU A 615 -0.30 -12.65 -8.80
CA LEU A 615 0.80 -13.59 -8.96
C LEU A 615 1.84 -13.10 -9.99
N SER A 616 1.42 -12.40 -11.04
CA SER A 616 2.34 -11.76 -11.98
C SER A 616 3.21 -10.69 -11.31
N ILE A 617 2.67 -9.92 -10.34
CA ILE A 617 3.43 -8.93 -9.58
C ILE A 617 4.38 -9.58 -8.57
N VAL A 618 3.97 -10.72 -7.99
CA VAL A 618 4.86 -11.54 -7.13
C VAL A 618 6.06 -12.06 -7.93
N ALA A 619 5.87 -12.45 -9.20
CA ALA A 619 6.93 -12.96 -10.06
C ALA A 619 7.81 -11.85 -10.69
N ARG A 620 7.23 -10.70 -11.07
CA ARG A 620 7.92 -9.64 -11.81
C ARG A 620 9.18 -9.14 -11.11
N ASP A 621 10.34 -9.15 -11.76
CA ASP A 621 11.62 -8.70 -11.16
C ASP A 621 11.95 -9.35 -9.80
N HIS A 622 11.50 -10.57 -9.55
CA HIS A 622 11.67 -11.23 -8.25
C HIS A 622 11.90 -12.75 -8.39
N PRO A 623 13.16 -13.20 -8.46
CA PRO A 623 13.50 -14.61 -8.69
C PRO A 623 12.92 -15.59 -7.66
N GLU A 624 12.93 -15.22 -6.38
CA GLU A 624 12.35 -16.05 -5.32
C GLU A 624 10.83 -16.23 -5.52
N GLY A 625 10.12 -15.14 -5.86
CA GLY A 625 8.71 -15.17 -6.19
C GLY A 625 8.39 -15.99 -7.45
N GLN A 626 9.23 -15.90 -8.50
CA GLN A 626 9.12 -16.75 -9.69
C GLN A 626 9.22 -18.23 -9.31
N MET A 627 10.25 -18.62 -8.55
CA MET A 627 10.45 -20.00 -8.11
C MET A 627 9.31 -20.51 -7.23
N ALA A 628 8.82 -19.69 -6.31
CA ALA A 628 7.68 -20.04 -5.47
C ALA A 628 6.41 -20.30 -6.30
N CYS A 629 6.11 -19.43 -7.27
CA CYS A 629 4.97 -19.61 -8.17
C CYS A 629 5.10 -20.84 -9.07
N LEU A 630 6.31 -21.15 -9.56
CA LEU A 630 6.55 -22.39 -10.34
C LEU A 630 6.31 -23.64 -9.49
N ARG A 631 6.85 -23.69 -8.27
CA ARG A 631 6.63 -24.82 -7.34
C ARG A 631 5.15 -25.00 -7.01
N ALA A 632 4.42 -23.89 -6.88
CA ALA A 632 2.98 -23.88 -6.68
C ALA A 632 2.16 -24.18 -7.96
N SER A 633 2.81 -24.56 -9.07
CA SER A 633 2.18 -24.90 -10.35
C SER A 633 1.34 -23.78 -11.00
N VAL A 634 1.65 -22.51 -10.67
CA VAL A 634 0.94 -21.34 -11.22
C VAL A 634 1.06 -21.29 -12.75
N PHE A 635 2.23 -21.63 -13.29
CA PHE A 635 2.47 -21.65 -14.74
C PHE A 635 1.48 -22.59 -15.46
N HIS A 636 1.35 -23.82 -14.97
CA HIS A 636 0.43 -24.80 -15.53
C HIS A 636 -1.04 -24.35 -15.41
N MET A 637 -1.41 -23.76 -14.26
CA MET A 637 -2.76 -23.22 -14.07
C MET A 637 -3.06 -22.11 -15.08
N CYS A 638 -2.14 -21.16 -15.28
CA CYS A 638 -2.29 -20.12 -16.29
C CYS A 638 -2.42 -20.69 -17.71
N LEU A 639 -1.67 -21.76 -18.06
CA LEU A 639 -1.78 -22.42 -19.36
C LEU A 639 -3.15 -23.04 -19.62
N ILE A 640 -3.82 -23.58 -18.60
CA ILE A 640 -5.20 -24.07 -18.70
C ILE A 640 -6.16 -22.90 -18.91
N ARG A 641 -5.92 -21.76 -18.24
CA ARG A 641 -6.77 -20.56 -18.33
C ARG A 641 -6.64 -19.78 -19.65
N LEU A 642 -5.68 -20.12 -20.50
CA LEU A 642 -5.60 -19.54 -21.85
C LEU A 642 -6.80 -19.94 -22.73
N ASP A 643 -7.49 -21.04 -22.40
CA ASP A 643 -8.65 -21.54 -23.14
C ASP A 643 -9.99 -21.07 -22.52
N ASP A 644 -9.95 -20.16 -21.54
CA ASP A 644 -11.15 -19.66 -20.83
C ASP A 644 -11.97 -18.70 -21.71
N PRO A 645 -13.32 -18.69 -21.65
CA PRO A 645 -14.14 -17.79 -22.48
C PRO A 645 -13.93 -16.31 -22.18
N ASP A 646 -13.54 -15.94 -20.95
CA ASP A 646 -13.34 -14.55 -20.57
C ASP A 646 -12.00 -13.99 -21.07
N TYR A 647 -12.05 -12.88 -21.82
CA TYR A 647 -10.84 -12.30 -22.42
C TYR A 647 -9.86 -11.74 -21.37
N LEU A 648 -10.36 -11.26 -20.22
CA LEU A 648 -9.53 -10.62 -19.21
C LEU A 648 -8.68 -11.68 -18.47
N LEU A 649 -9.28 -12.84 -18.20
CA LEU A 649 -8.56 -13.98 -17.63
C LEU A 649 -7.51 -14.54 -18.61
N ARG A 650 -7.84 -14.68 -19.90
CA ARG A 650 -6.84 -15.07 -20.93
C ARG A 650 -5.68 -14.07 -20.98
N GLN A 651 -5.99 -12.77 -21.01
CA GLN A 651 -5.01 -11.70 -21.04
C GLN A 651 -4.04 -11.78 -19.84
N TRP A 652 -4.57 -11.80 -18.62
CA TRP A 652 -3.73 -11.82 -17.41
C TRP A 652 -3.00 -13.14 -17.20
N SER A 653 -3.53 -14.26 -17.69
CA SER A 653 -2.83 -15.55 -17.67
C SER A 653 -1.60 -15.51 -18.58
N ALA A 654 -1.72 -14.96 -19.79
CA ALA A 654 -0.59 -14.76 -20.70
C ALA A 654 0.47 -13.81 -20.11
N LEU A 655 0.04 -12.69 -19.52
CA LEU A 655 0.95 -11.76 -18.83
C LEU A 655 1.63 -12.40 -17.61
N CYS A 656 0.91 -13.22 -16.84
CA CYS A 656 1.49 -13.94 -15.71
C CYS A 656 2.55 -14.95 -16.16
N ILE A 657 2.30 -15.71 -17.23
CA ILE A 657 3.30 -16.60 -17.85
C ILE A 657 4.54 -15.80 -18.25
N ALA A 658 4.35 -14.64 -18.88
CA ALA A 658 5.43 -13.75 -19.27
C ALA A 658 6.33 -13.36 -18.09
N GLN A 659 5.76 -13.03 -16.93
CA GLN A 659 6.53 -12.64 -15.75
C GLN A 659 7.22 -13.82 -15.05
N LEU A 660 6.68 -15.05 -15.17
CA LEU A 660 7.28 -16.23 -14.55
C LEU A 660 8.56 -16.68 -15.25
N TRP A 661 8.63 -16.52 -16.56
CA TRP A 661 9.79 -16.93 -17.37
C TRP A 661 10.72 -15.80 -17.80
N ASP A 662 10.43 -14.56 -17.38
CA ASP A 662 11.29 -13.40 -17.62
C ASP A 662 12.65 -13.59 -16.93
N GLY A 663 13.72 -13.76 -17.72
CA GLY A 663 15.06 -14.05 -17.23
C GLY A 663 15.21 -15.37 -16.44
N ASN A 664 14.26 -16.31 -16.59
CA ASN A 664 14.21 -17.55 -15.82
C ASN A 664 14.17 -18.79 -16.73
N ASP A 665 15.33 -19.40 -16.93
CA ASP A 665 15.53 -20.51 -17.86
C ASP A 665 14.75 -21.78 -17.48
N ASP A 666 14.57 -22.05 -16.18
CA ASP A 666 13.81 -23.22 -15.70
C ASP A 666 12.33 -23.12 -16.09
N ALA A 667 11.75 -21.92 -15.96
CA ALA A 667 10.38 -21.63 -16.38
C ALA A 667 10.22 -21.73 -17.91
N LYS A 668 11.20 -21.21 -18.67
CA LYS A 668 11.18 -21.31 -20.15
C LYS A 668 11.23 -22.76 -20.59
N LYS A 669 12.14 -23.56 -20.03
CA LYS A 669 12.24 -25.01 -20.29
C LYS A 669 10.92 -25.71 -20.00
N TYR A 670 10.34 -25.48 -18.82
CA TYR A 670 9.03 -26.04 -18.48
C TYR A 670 7.94 -25.61 -19.47
N GLY A 671 7.94 -24.35 -19.90
CA GLY A 671 7.02 -23.86 -20.92
C GLY A 671 7.14 -24.59 -22.26
N ILE A 672 8.36 -24.85 -22.71
CA ILE A 672 8.63 -25.62 -23.95
C ILE A 672 8.09 -27.04 -23.82
N ASP A 673 8.41 -27.72 -22.71
CA ASP A 673 7.96 -29.09 -22.45
C ASP A 673 6.42 -29.20 -22.39
N GLN A 674 5.72 -28.11 -22.04
CA GLN A 674 4.26 -28.05 -21.96
C GLN A 674 3.58 -27.44 -23.22
N GLY A 675 4.34 -27.09 -24.27
CA GLY A 675 3.77 -26.49 -25.49
C GLY A 675 3.21 -25.08 -25.29
N ALA A 676 3.74 -24.31 -24.35
CA ALA A 676 3.25 -22.97 -24.00
C ALA A 676 3.33 -22.00 -25.20
N GLN A 677 4.43 -22.04 -25.95
CA GLN A 677 4.65 -21.22 -27.14
C GLN A 677 3.62 -21.48 -28.24
N ASP A 678 3.18 -22.72 -28.42
CA ASP A 678 2.23 -23.10 -29.46
C ASP A 678 0.84 -22.57 -29.10
N LYS A 679 0.44 -22.74 -27.84
CA LYS A 679 -0.81 -22.14 -27.32
C LYS A 679 -0.82 -20.62 -27.46
N LEU A 680 0.25 -19.94 -27.06
CA LEU A 680 0.35 -18.48 -27.20
C LEU A 680 0.34 -18.05 -28.67
N SER A 681 0.89 -18.85 -29.57
CA SER A 681 0.86 -18.56 -31.01
C SER A 681 -0.57 -18.61 -31.56
N VAL A 682 -1.39 -19.57 -31.12
CA VAL A 682 -2.82 -19.64 -31.50
C VAL A 682 -3.59 -18.41 -31.01
N MET A 683 -3.26 -17.90 -29.80
CA MET A 683 -3.91 -16.72 -29.23
C MET A 683 -3.67 -15.42 -30.01
N MET A 684 -2.72 -15.39 -30.95
CA MET A 684 -2.54 -14.25 -31.86
C MET A 684 -3.73 -14.06 -32.81
N SER A 685 -4.65 -15.02 -32.91
CA SER A 685 -5.90 -14.89 -33.67
C SER A 685 -7.13 -14.59 -32.79
N ASP A 686 -6.94 -14.27 -31.50
CA ASP A 686 -8.04 -13.98 -30.57
C ASP A 686 -8.86 -12.75 -31.02
N HIS A 687 -10.17 -12.75 -30.73
CA HIS A 687 -11.05 -11.63 -31.04
C HIS A 687 -10.67 -10.33 -30.31
N SER A 688 -10.10 -10.43 -29.11
CA SER A 688 -9.70 -9.29 -28.29
C SER A 688 -8.28 -8.84 -28.64
N PRO A 689 -8.09 -7.58 -29.10
CA PRO A 689 -6.75 -7.04 -29.35
C PRO A 689 -5.85 -7.00 -28.10
N ASN A 690 -6.46 -6.95 -26.91
CA ASN A 690 -5.72 -6.98 -25.64
C ASN A 690 -5.09 -8.36 -25.40
N VAL A 691 -5.79 -9.43 -25.77
CA VAL A 691 -5.29 -10.81 -25.65
C VAL A 691 -4.20 -11.07 -26.68
N ARG A 692 -4.40 -10.63 -27.93
CA ARG A 692 -3.37 -10.73 -28.99
C ARG A 692 -2.08 -10.02 -28.60
N ALA A 693 -2.17 -8.78 -28.09
CA ALA A 693 -1.01 -8.04 -27.61
C ALA A 693 -0.33 -8.72 -26.40
N ALA A 694 -1.10 -9.26 -25.45
CA ALA A 694 -0.55 -9.98 -24.31
C ALA A 694 0.18 -11.28 -24.72
N ALA A 695 -0.32 -11.98 -25.74
CA ALA A 695 0.33 -13.16 -26.30
C ALA A 695 1.66 -12.79 -26.97
N LEU A 696 1.67 -11.74 -27.80
CA LEU A 696 2.91 -11.20 -28.40
C LEU A 696 3.90 -10.74 -27.35
N TYR A 697 3.45 -10.07 -26.29
CA TYR A 697 4.31 -9.68 -25.17
C TYR A 697 4.93 -10.91 -24.48
N ALA A 698 4.14 -11.93 -24.19
CA ALA A 698 4.64 -13.15 -23.55
C ALA A 698 5.69 -13.87 -24.42
N LEU A 699 5.44 -13.98 -25.72
CA LEU A 699 6.38 -14.52 -26.70
C LEU A 699 7.62 -13.63 -26.86
N SER A 700 7.48 -12.31 -26.80
CA SER A 700 8.62 -11.38 -26.85
C SER A 700 9.55 -11.58 -25.66
N VAL A 701 9.00 -11.71 -24.44
CA VAL A 701 9.77 -12.00 -23.22
C VAL A 701 10.41 -13.39 -23.30
N PHE A 702 9.70 -14.38 -23.85
CA PHE A 702 10.28 -15.69 -24.14
C PHE A 702 11.50 -15.59 -25.06
N LEU A 703 11.43 -14.78 -26.12
CA LEU A 703 12.53 -14.51 -27.07
C LEU A 703 13.59 -13.52 -26.54
N GLY A 704 13.49 -13.07 -25.29
CA GLY A 704 14.54 -12.26 -24.65
C GLY A 704 14.24 -10.77 -24.53
N ALA A 705 13.01 -10.30 -24.76
CA ALA A 705 12.60 -8.96 -24.31
C ALA A 705 12.61 -8.90 -22.78
N SER A 706 12.88 -7.74 -22.19
CA SER A 706 12.75 -7.57 -20.75
C SER A 706 11.30 -7.31 -20.35
N GLY A 707 10.78 -8.09 -19.40
CA GLY A 707 9.52 -7.79 -18.71
C GLY A 707 9.67 -6.84 -17.51
N SER A 708 10.88 -6.32 -17.27
CA SER A 708 11.21 -5.55 -16.08
C SER A 708 10.40 -4.26 -15.96
N ALA A 709 10.09 -3.87 -14.72
CA ALA A 709 9.58 -2.54 -14.41
C ALA A 709 10.70 -1.52 -14.15
N ILE A 710 11.97 -1.96 -14.08
CA ILE A 710 13.12 -1.13 -13.73
C ILE A 710 13.71 -0.52 -15.00
N GLU A 711 13.76 0.80 -15.08
CA GLU A 711 14.38 1.50 -16.21
C GLU A 711 15.87 1.14 -16.34
N GLY A 712 16.32 0.88 -17.58
CA GLY A 712 17.71 0.51 -17.88
C GLY A 712 18.02 -0.99 -17.82
N ARG A 713 17.08 -1.83 -17.37
CA ARG A 713 17.23 -3.29 -17.46
C ARG A 713 16.83 -3.75 -18.86
N ASN A 714 17.84 -3.96 -19.71
CA ASN A 714 17.63 -4.42 -21.08
C ASN A 714 17.51 -5.94 -21.14
N GLY A 715 16.69 -6.42 -22.08
CA GLY A 715 16.58 -7.84 -22.39
C GLY A 715 17.80 -8.38 -23.15
N GLY A 716 17.87 -9.69 -23.36
CA GLY A 716 18.91 -10.35 -24.13
C GLY A 716 19.00 -11.86 -23.87
N GLY A 717 19.72 -12.57 -24.75
CA GLY A 717 20.00 -14.01 -24.59
C GLY A 717 18.94 -14.95 -25.18
N GLY A 718 18.14 -14.47 -26.13
CA GLY A 718 17.13 -15.26 -26.85
C GLY A 718 16.17 -16.04 -25.94
N THR A 719 15.80 -17.24 -26.37
CA THR A 719 15.04 -18.21 -25.58
C THR A 719 15.76 -18.76 -24.36
N GLY A 720 17.03 -18.42 -24.13
CA GLY A 720 17.77 -18.71 -22.89
C GLY A 720 19.05 -19.50 -23.16
N CYS A 721 20.20 -18.89 -22.87
CA CYS A 721 21.53 -19.49 -23.12
C CYS A 721 21.83 -20.76 -22.30
N ARG A 722 20.99 -21.13 -21.33
CA ARG A 722 21.20 -22.29 -20.43
C ARG A 722 20.15 -23.40 -20.59
N ILE A 723 19.21 -23.25 -21.52
CA ILE A 723 18.31 -24.36 -21.89
C ILE A 723 19.14 -25.34 -22.74
N PRO A 724 19.07 -26.67 -22.51
CA PRO A 724 19.85 -27.66 -23.26
C PRO A 724 19.28 -27.88 -24.68
N LEU A 725 18.99 -26.80 -25.41
CA LEU A 725 18.62 -26.85 -26.82
C LEU A 725 19.88 -26.71 -27.68
N GLN A 726 19.96 -27.47 -28.77
CA GLN A 726 20.97 -27.20 -29.79
C GLN A 726 20.66 -25.87 -30.46
N GLU A 727 21.68 -25.11 -30.84
CA GLU A 727 21.54 -23.83 -31.56
C GLU A 727 20.61 -23.94 -32.78
N ARG A 728 20.62 -25.09 -33.46
CA ARG A 728 19.73 -25.43 -34.57
C ARG A 728 18.25 -25.44 -34.16
N ASP A 729 17.93 -26.09 -33.04
CA ASP A 729 16.55 -26.25 -32.58
C ASP A 729 16.04 -24.94 -31.98
N GLN A 730 16.93 -24.19 -31.32
CA GLN A 730 16.66 -22.83 -30.88
C GLN A 730 16.31 -21.93 -32.08
N LEU A 731 17.17 -21.87 -33.10
CA LEU A 731 16.94 -21.07 -34.30
C LEU A 731 15.58 -21.41 -34.94
N ARG A 732 15.26 -22.70 -35.07
CA ARG A 732 13.98 -23.15 -35.65
C ARG A 732 12.79 -22.67 -34.85
N LEU A 733 12.84 -22.85 -33.53
CA LEU A 733 11.75 -22.48 -32.64
C LEU A 733 11.49 -20.97 -32.71
N GLU A 734 12.54 -20.16 -32.59
CA GLU A 734 12.43 -18.70 -32.58
C GLU A 734 11.96 -18.15 -33.93
N VAL A 735 12.49 -18.68 -35.04
CA VAL A 735 12.08 -18.29 -36.40
C VAL A 735 10.64 -18.72 -36.68
N ALA A 736 10.21 -19.90 -36.22
CA ALA A 736 8.84 -20.36 -36.40
C ALA A 736 7.85 -19.44 -35.67
N ILE A 737 8.13 -19.12 -34.40
CA ILE A 737 7.31 -18.18 -33.60
C ILE A 737 7.24 -16.81 -34.29
N ALA A 738 8.38 -16.24 -34.68
CA ALA A 738 8.43 -14.92 -35.30
C ALA A 738 7.75 -14.89 -36.68
N THR A 739 7.89 -15.95 -37.49
CA THR A 739 7.19 -16.07 -38.77
C THR A 739 5.68 -16.14 -38.56
N GLY A 740 5.21 -16.97 -37.62
CA GLY A 740 3.80 -17.06 -37.26
C GLY A 740 3.24 -15.71 -36.78
N ALA A 741 3.99 -15.01 -35.91
CA ALA A 741 3.62 -13.68 -35.42
C ALA A 741 3.57 -12.63 -36.55
N THR A 742 4.50 -12.69 -37.50
CA THR A 742 4.54 -11.82 -38.68
C THR A 742 3.28 -12.02 -39.53
N LEU A 743 2.93 -13.27 -39.83
CA LEU A 743 1.76 -13.60 -40.65
C LEU A 743 0.45 -13.21 -39.96
N ALA A 744 0.35 -13.38 -38.63
CA ALA A 744 -0.86 -13.04 -37.88
C ALA A 744 -0.99 -11.53 -37.60
N GLY A 745 0.11 -10.83 -37.36
CA GLY A 745 0.11 -9.48 -36.79
C GLY A 745 0.36 -8.33 -37.75
N LYS A 746 0.98 -8.56 -38.93
CA LYS A 746 1.41 -7.45 -39.81
C LYS A 746 0.25 -6.58 -40.30
N GLU A 747 -0.91 -7.19 -40.54
CA GLU A 747 -2.13 -6.50 -41.00
C GLU A 747 -3.14 -6.27 -39.86
N ASP A 748 -2.71 -6.39 -38.59
CA ASP A 748 -3.62 -6.20 -37.46
C ASP A 748 -4.10 -4.73 -37.38
N ALA A 749 -5.41 -4.54 -37.31
CA ALA A 749 -6.02 -3.22 -37.22
C ALA A 749 -5.63 -2.45 -35.94
N SER A 750 -5.22 -3.14 -34.88
CA SER A 750 -4.83 -2.54 -33.61
C SER A 750 -3.35 -2.12 -33.65
N PRO A 751 -3.03 -0.81 -33.56
CA PRO A 751 -1.64 -0.36 -33.49
C PRO A 751 -0.91 -0.89 -32.24
N MET A 752 -1.64 -1.20 -31.17
CA MET A 752 -1.08 -1.82 -29.97
C MET A 752 -0.53 -3.23 -30.25
N VAL A 753 -1.19 -4.02 -31.10
CA VAL A 753 -0.72 -5.37 -31.47
C VAL A 753 0.49 -5.26 -32.40
N ARG A 754 0.44 -4.37 -33.39
CA ARG A 754 1.57 -4.12 -34.30
C ARG A 754 2.80 -3.59 -33.58
N LYS A 755 2.62 -2.77 -32.53
CA LYS A 755 3.71 -2.34 -31.65
C LYS A 755 4.39 -3.52 -30.95
N GLU A 756 3.64 -4.42 -30.34
CA GLU A 756 4.20 -5.62 -29.70
C GLU A 756 4.84 -6.57 -30.72
N LEU A 757 4.32 -6.64 -31.95
CA LEU A 757 4.96 -7.40 -33.03
C LEU A 757 6.36 -6.85 -33.33
N VAL A 758 6.53 -5.53 -33.45
CA VAL A 758 7.86 -4.93 -33.67
C VAL A 758 8.83 -5.27 -32.54
N VAL A 759 8.35 -5.27 -31.29
CA VAL A 759 9.17 -5.68 -30.13
C VAL A 759 9.60 -7.13 -30.25
N LEU A 760 8.68 -8.05 -30.58
CA LEU A 760 9.00 -9.47 -30.79
C LEU A 760 10.06 -9.66 -31.87
N LEU A 761 9.89 -9.00 -33.02
CA LEU A 761 10.83 -9.08 -34.14
C LEU A 761 12.20 -8.49 -33.78
N SER A 762 12.23 -7.42 -32.97
CA SER A 762 13.48 -6.83 -32.49
C SER A 762 14.32 -7.81 -31.65
N CYS A 763 13.67 -8.68 -30.87
CA CYS A 763 14.35 -9.73 -30.11
C CYS A 763 15.04 -10.72 -31.05
N LEU A 764 14.34 -11.18 -32.09
CA LEU A 764 14.91 -12.09 -33.09
C LEU A 764 16.07 -11.43 -33.86
N VAL A 765 15.94 -10.15 -34.22
CA VAL A 765 17.00 -9.37 -34.89
C VAL A 765 18.24 -9.27 -34.00
N ASN A 766 18.04 -9.02 -32.71
CA ASN A 766 19.13 -8.92 -31.75
C ASN A 766 19.84 -10.26 -31.54
N GLU A 767 19.14 -11.39 -31.59
CA GLU A 767 19.76 -12.72 -31.43
C GLU A 767 20.46 -13.18 -32.71
N TRP A 768 19.78 -13.09 -33.87
CA TRP A 768 20.22 -13.68 -35.15
C TRP A 768 20.70 -12.64 -36.17
N ARG A 769 21.53 -11.70 -35.72
CA ARG A 769 22.04 -10.54 -36.51
C ARG A 769 22.53 -10.91 -37.91
N GLY A 770 23.35 -11.95 -38.02
CA GLY A 770 23.96 -12.36 -39.30
C GLY A 770 22.93 -12.78 -40.35
N TRP A 771 21.84 -13.43 -39.93
CA TRP A 771 20.77 -13.83 -40.84
C TRP A 771 20.01 -12.63 -41.41
N PHE A 772 19.79 -11.60 -40.57
CA PHE A 772 19.16 -10.36 -41.01
C PHE A 772 20.07 -9.51 -41.91
N VAL A 773 21.40 -9.55 -41.72
CA VAL A 773 22.36 -8.95 -42.65
C VAL A 773 22.24 -9.59 -44.04
N VAL A 774 22.16 -10.91 -44.11
CA VAL A 774 21.97 -11.64 -45.39
C VAL A 774 20.62 -11.30 -46.01
N ALA A 775 19.53 -11.32 -45.22
CA ALA A 775 18.20 -10.98 -45.70
C ALA A 775 18.13 -9.55 -46.27
N ALA A 776 18.72 -8.59 -45.56
CA ALA A 776 18.81 -7.21 -46.02
C ALA A 776 19.62 -7.10 -47.30
N TRP A 777 20.81 -7.72 -47.37
CA TRP A 777 21.62 -7.73 -48.59
C TRP A 777 20.85 -8.29 -49.79
N VAL A 778 20.17 -9.42 -49.62
CA VAL A 778 19.35 -10.02 -50.69
C VAL A 778 18.23 -9.07 -51.13
N TYR A 779 17.55 -8.40 -50.21
CA TYR A 779 16.53 -7.40 -50.55
C TYR A 779 17.09 -6.27 -51.41
N TRP A 780 18.27 -5.75 -51.06
CA TRP A 780 18.90 -4.66 -51.80
C TRP A 780 19.37 -5.06 -53.21
N GLU A 781 19.91 -6.28 -53.36
CA GLU A 781 20.31 -6.82 -54.66
C GLU A 781 19.08 -7.10 -55.56
N ASP A 782 18.00 -7.63 -54.99
CA ASP A 782 16.74 -7.89 -55.70
C ASP A 782 16.05 -6.60 -56.18
N HIS A 783 16.28 -5.47 -55.51
CA HIS A 783 15.67 -4.18 -55.85
C HIS A 783 16.60 -3.21 -56.60
N GLY A 784 17.82 -3.64 -56.97
CA GLY A 784 18.74 -2.89 -57.83
C GLY A 784 19.32 -1.60 -57.23
N GLY A 785 19.31 -1.45 -55.90
CA GLY A 785 19.82 -0.29 -55.16
C GLY A 785 18.95 0.98 -55.24
N LEU A 786 18.96 1.81 -54.18
CA LEU A 786 18.26 3.11 -54.12
C LEU A 786 19.14 4.27 -54.62
N ASN A 787 19.68 4.21 -55.84
CA ASN A 787 20.23 5.43 -56.44
C ASN A 787 19.09 6.23 -57.11
N PRO A 788 18.67 7.39 -56.59
CA PRO A 788 17.56 8.16 -57.18
C PRO A 788 17.88 8.69 -58.59
N LEU A 789 19.15 8.60 -59.01
CA LEU A 789 19.67 9.08 -60.29
C LEU A 789 19.69 8.01 -61.39
N THR A 790 19.34 6.74 -61.10
CA THR A 790 19.28 5.68 -62.13
C THR A 790 17.93 5.70 -62.85
N SER A 791 17.96 5.50 -64.17
CA SER A 791 16.72 5.40 -64.96
C SER A 791 15.90 4.18 -64.52
N PRO A 792 14.55 4.22 -64.60
CA PRO A 792 13.69 3.10 -64.21
C PRO A 792 14.07 1.79 -64.91
N HIS A 793 14.42 1.85 -66.20
CA HIS A 793 14.80 0.69 -66.99
C HIS A 793 16.16 0.09 -66.58
N ALA A 794 17.14 0.95 -66.27
CA ALA A 794 18.44 0.50 -65.76
C ALA A 794 18.34 -0.10 -64.35
N ARG A 795 17.41 0.40 -63.52
CA ARG A 795 17.14 -0.15 -62.19
C ARG A 795 16.50 -1.54 -62.28
N GLU A 796 15.54 -1.72 -63.18
CA GLU A 796 14.88 -3.01 -63.42
C GLU A 796 15.86 -4.06 -63.95
N GLN A 797 16.77 -3.68 -64.85
CA GLN A 797 17.82 -4.58 -65.33
C GLN A 797 18.81 -4.98 -64.21
N ARG A 798 19.24 -4.02 -63.37
CA ARG A 798 20.11 -4.31 -62.23
C ARG A 798 19.42 -5.17 -61.18
N ALA A 799 18.14 -4.92 -60.91
CA ALA A 799 17.33 -5.74 -60.02
C ALA A 799 17.27 -7.20 -60.51
N ALA A 800 17.02 -7.42 -61.80
CA ALA A 800 17.00 -8.77 -62.38
C ALA A 800 18.38 -9.47 -62.28
N GLU A 801 19.47 -8.77 -62.56
CA GLU A 801 20.83 -9.30 -62.44
C GLU A 801 21.23 -9.58 -60.98
N GLY A 802 20.85 -8.69 -60.05
CA GLY A 802 21.08 -8.82 -58.62
C GLY A 802 20.25 -9.94 -57.98
N ALA A 803 19.00 -10.12 -58.38
CA ALA A 803 18.13 -11.21 -57.95
C ALA A 803 18.73 -12.58 -58.30
N ILE A 804 19.23 -12.74 -59.53
CA ILE A 804 19.90 -13.97 -59.98
C ILE A 804 21.18 -14.22 -59.15
N ARG A 805 21.97 -13.18 -58.90
CA ARG A 805 23.20 -13.26 -58.10
C ARG A 805 22.91 -13.68 -56.66
N ALA A 806 21.91 -13.07 -56.02
CA ALA A 806 21.49 -13.41 -54.67
C ALA A 806 20.96 -14.86 -54.59
N ALA A 807 20.12 -15.28 -55.54
CA ALA A 807 19.59 -16.64 -55.61
C ALA A 807 20.69 -17.70 -55.82
N HIS A 808 21.70 -17.40 -56.67
CA HIS A 808 22.85 -18.27 -56.86
C HIS A 808 23.69 -18.38 -55.58
N ALA A 809 24.01 -17.25 -54.94
CA ALA A 809 24.80 -17.21 -53.70
C ALA A 809 24.13 -17.98 -52.56
N GLN A 810 22.81 -17.82 -52.38
CA GLN A 810 22.04 -18.57 -51.38
C GLN A 810 22.04 -20.08 -51.66
N ARG A 811 21.87 -20.49 -52.93
CA ARG A 811 21.89 -21.91 -53.32
C ARG A 811 23.26 -22.54 -53.06
N GLU A 812 24.32 -21.86 -53.50
CA GLU A 812 25.70 -22.32 -53.31
C GLU A 812 26.07 -22.44 -51.83
N TRP A 813 25.69 -21.45 -51.02
CA TRP A 813 25.92 -21.49 -49.57
C TRP A 813 25.15 -22.63 -48.89
N ALA A 814 23.88 -22.85 -49.24
CA ALA A 814 23.11 -23.96 -48.70
C ALA A 814 23.73 -25.32 -49.09
N ASP A 815 24.19 -25.46 -50.33
CA ASP A 815 24.84 -26.69 -50.82
C ASP A 815 26.18 -26.96 -50.12
N ARG A 816 26.93 -25.91 -49.77
CA ARG A 816 28.20 -26.00 -49.00
C ARG A 816 27.97 -26.26 -47.51
N SER A 817 26.90 -25.70 -46.94
CA SER A 817 26.61 -25.74 -45.50
C SER A 817 25.95 -27.05 -45.05
N ALA A 818 25.39 -27.81 -45.97
CA ALA A 818 24.70 -29.07 -45.69
C ALA A 818 24.92 -30.10 -46.80
N SER A 819 25.38 -31.31 -46.44
CA SER A 819 25.49 -32.44 -47.36
C SER A 819 24.14 -33.14 -47.62
N GLU A 820 23.24 -33.13 -46.63
CA GLU A 820 21.93 -33.78 -46.68
C GLU A 820 20.87 -32.91 -47.39
N PRO A 821 20.09 -33.46 -48.34
CA PRO A 821 19.04 -32.72 -49.05
C PRO A 821 18.02 -32.06 -48.13
N ARG A 822 17.54 -32.79 -47.12
CA ARG A 822 16.57 -32.27 -46.13
C ARG A 822 17.09 -31.04 -45.41
N ARG A 823 18.38 -31.03 -45.04
CA ARG A 823 19.00 -29.92 -44.33
C ARG A 823 19.17 -28.69 -45.23
N ARG A 824 19.39 -28.88 -46.53
CA ARG A 824 19.42 -27.78 -47.51
C ARG A 824 18.06 -27.12 -47.64
N ASP A 825 17.00 -27.92 -47.73
CA ASP A 825 15.63 -27.40 -47.82
C ASP A 825 15.25 -26.64 -46.56
N GLU A 826 15.60 -27.16 -45.38
CA GLU A 826 15.40 -26.47 -44.10
C GLU A 826 16.11 -25.12 -44.04
N LEU A 827 17.37 -25.02 -44.48
CA LEU A 827 18.11 -23.75 -44.50
C LEU A 827 17.48 -22.73 -45.47
N ARG A 828 16.95 -23.18 -46.61
CA ARG A 828 16.25 -22.31 -47.56
C ARG A 828 14.95 -21.76 -47.00
N VAL A 829 14.18 -22.59 -46.29
CA VAL A 829 12.96 -22.14 -45.60
C VAL A 829 13.30 -21.07 -44.57
N VAL A 830 14.33 -21.30 -43.75
CA VAL A 830 14.79 -20.33 -42.74
C VAL A 830 15.23 -19.01 -43.39
N LEU A 831 16.02 -19.04 -44.48
CA LEU A 831 16.39 -17.83 -45.23
C LEU A 831 15.17 -17.06 -45.73
N THR A 832 14.18 -17.78 -46.25
CA THR A 832 12.92 -17.19 -46.74
C THR A 832 12.13 -16.54 -45.60
N SER A 833 12.09 -17.17 -44.42
CA SER A 833 11.48 -16.60 -43.22
C SER A 833 12.16 -15.30 -42.81
N PHE A 834 13.49 -15.26 -42.70
CA PHE A 834 14.22 -14.02 -42.37
C PHE A 834 13.99 -12.91 -43.39
N PHE A 835 13.98 -13.24 -44.68
CA PHE A 835 13.65 -12.28 -45.75
C PHE A 835 12.23 -11.72 -45.59
N THR A 836 11.25 -12.58 -45.35
CA THR A 836 9.85 -12.19 -45.15
C THR A 836 9.69 -11.27 -43.93
N ILE A 837 10.34 -11.60 -42.83
CA ILE A 837 10.34 -10.79 -41.60
C ILE A 837 10.99 -9.42 -41.87
N TYR A 838 12.11 -9.38 -42.58
CA TYR A 838 12.78 -8.12 -42.95
C TYR A 838 11.89 -7.24 -43.83
N CYS A 839 11.26 -7.79 -44.87
CA CYS A 839 10.30 -7.06 -45.70
C CYS A 839 9.13 -6.51 -44.85
N THR A 840 8.63 -7.30 -43.90
CA THR A 840 7.57 -6.83 -43.00
C THR A 840 8.04 -5.70 -42.09
N LEU A 841 9.28 -5.73 -41.59
CA LEU A 841 9.85 -4.62 -40.82
C LEU A 841 9.95 -3.34 -41.67
N LEU A 842 10.29 -3.46 -42.96
CA LEU A 842 10.28 -2.32 -43.90
C LEU A 842 8.85 -1.77 -44.10
N GLU A 843 7.85 -2.63 -44.26
CA GLU A 843 6.43 -2.22 -44.33
C GLU A 843 5.99 -1.49 -43.05
N LEU A 844 6.31 -2.06 -41.88
CA LEU A 844 6.01 -1.45 -40.58
C LEU A 844 6.78 -0.15 -40.34
N SER A 845 7.93 0.06 -41.00
CA SER A 845 8.70 1.31 -40.88
C SER A 845 7.98 2.53 -41.48
N VAL A 846 6.99 2.29 -42.33
CA VAL A 846 6.11 3.30 -42.93
C VAL A 846 4.65 3.18 -42.46
N ASP A 847 4.45 2.58 -41.27
CA ASP A 847 3.13 2.41 -40.68
C ASP A 847 2.37 3.74 -40.52
N SER A 848 1.05 3.69 -40.72
CA SER A 848 0.17 4.84 -40.53
C SER A 848 0.13 5.36 -39.08
N TYR A 849 0.44 4.50 -38.10
CA TYR A 849 0.57 4.89 -36.70
C TYR A 849 2.04 5.25 -36.38
N PRO A 850 2.34 6.54 -36.05
CA PRO A 850 3.72 7.02 -35.98
C PRO A 850 4.62 6.28 -35.00
N GLU A 851 4.08 5.79 -33.88
CA GLU A 851 4.86 5.06 -32.88
C GLU A 851 5.33 3.69 -33.40
N VAL A 852 4.47 2.97 -34.14
CA VAL A 852 4.83 1.70 -34.76
C VAL A 852 5.90 1.95 -35.83
N ALA A 853 5.69 2.95 -36.68
CA ALA A 853 6.67 3.36 -37.69
C ALA A 853 8.03 3.69 -37.08
N THR A 854 8.05 4.49 -36.01
CA THR A 854 9.30 4.90 -35.33
C THR A 854 10.04 3.71 -34.72
N LEU A 855 9.32 2.78 -34.07
CA LEU A 855 9.92 1.58 -33.49
C LEU A 855 10.48 0.67 -34.59
N ALA A 856 9.73 0.44 -35.66
CA ALA A 856 10.17 -0.39 -36.77
C ALA A 856 11.36 0.24 -37.53
N GLN A 857 11.36 1.55 -37.75
CA GLN A 857 12.50 2.30 -38.29
C GLN A 857 13.76 2.09 -37.44
N THR A 858 13.63 2.13 -36.12
CA THR A 858 14.77 1.88 -35.21
C THR A 858 15.38 0.50 -35.43
N VAL A 859 14.55 -0.53 -35.64
CA VAL A 859 15.01 -1.90 -35.92
C VAL A 859 15.63 -1.99 -37.32
N VAL A 860 15.01 -1.38 -38.34
CA VAL A 860 15.53 -1.35 -39.72
C VAL A 860 16.88 -0.61 -39.81
N ASP A 861 17.00 0.53 -39.13
CA ASP A 861 18.23 1.30 -39.05
C ASP A 861 19.34 0.48 -38.40
N TYR A 862 19.01 -0.28 -37.35
CA TYR A 862 19.95 -1.21 -36.72
C TYR A 862 20.44 -2.30 -37.69
N ILE A 863 19.53 -2.96 -38.43
CA ILE A 863 19.90 -3.96 -39.44
C ILE A 863 20.75 -3.33 -40.55
N THR A 864 20.41 -2.11 -40.97
CA THR A 864 21.13 -1.38 -42.02
C THR A 864 22.55 -1.01 -41.57
N ALA A 865 22.71 -0.59 -40.32
CA ALA A 865 24.02 -0.36 -39.72
C ALA A 865 24.85 -1.65 -39.69
N LEU A 866 24.27 -2.78 -39.29
CA LEU A 866 24.94 -4.08 -39.33
C LEU A 866 25.36 -4.49 -40.75
N LEU A 867 24.52 -4.21 -41.75
CA LEU A 867 24.85 -4.47 -43.16
C LEU A 867 26.01 -3.59 -43.65
N LEU A 868 26.03 -2.30 -43.29
CA LEU A 868 27.11 -1.35 -43.61
C LEU A 868 28.45 -1.79 -43.02
N ASP A 869 28.45 -2.33 -41.80
CA ASP A 869 29.65 -2.85 -41.15
C ASP A 869 30.08 -4.24 -41.68
N SER A 870 29.20 -4.94 -42.39
CA SER A 870 29.44 -6.29 -42.89
C SER A 870 30.40 -6.32 -44.10
N PRO A 871 30.99 -7.49 -44.41
CA PRO A 871 31.78 -7.68 -45.63
C PRO A 871 31.00 -7.41 -46.92
N PHE A 872 29.67 -7.53 -46.93
CA PHE A 872 28.84 -7.33 -48.12
C PHE A 872 28.92 -5.90 -48.66
N ALA A 873 29.01 -4.90 -47.78
CA ALA A 873 29.17 -3.50 -48.16
C ALA A 873 30.51 -3.21 -48.87
N LYS A 874 31.51 -4.08 -48.68
CA LYS A 874 32.86 -3.96 -49.27
C LYS A 874 32.98 -4.67 -50.61
N LEU A 875 31.95 -5.41 -51.05
CA LEU A 875 31.98 -6.13 -52.32
C LEU A 875 31.98 -5.13 -53.51
N PRO A 876 32.88 -5.29 -54.50
CA PRO A 876 32.91 -4.43 -55.68
C PRO A 876 31.61 -4.52 -56.50
N THR A 877 30.99 -5.69 -56.47
CA THR A 877 29.83 -6.09 -57.26
C THR A 877 28.49 -5.75 -56.63
N SER A 878 28.44 -5.38 -55.34
CA SER A 878 27.16 -5.12 -54.68
C SER A 878 26.56 -3.77 -55.10
N ASP A 879 25.26 -3.78 -55.37
CA ASP A 879 24.46 -2.61 -55.78
C ASP A 879 24.01 -1.75 -54.58
N PHE A 880 24.41 -2.13 -53.36
CA PHE A 880 24.13 -1.41 -52.12
C PHE A 880 24.91 -0.09 -52.02
N PRO A 881 24.28 1.05 -51.65
CA PRO A 881 24.96 2.34 -51.57
C PRO A 881 26.07 2.35 -50.51
N LYS A 882 27.30 2.62 -50.95
CA LYS A 882 28.52 2.63 -50.13
C LYS A 882 28.68 3.88 -49.23
N SER A 883 27.71 4.81 -49.28
CA SER A 883 27.66 6.02 -48.45
C SER A 883 26.24 6.57 -48.33
N VAL A 884 25.85 7.05 -47.15
CA VAL A 884 24.58 7.76 -46.91
C VAL A 884 24.64 9.16 -47.57
N PRO A 885 23.67 9.55 -48.42
CA PRO A 885 23.64 10.91 -48.97
C PRO A 885 23.45 11.95 -47.84
N PRO A 886 24.13 13.11 -47.86
CA PRO A 886 23.89 14.16 -46.89
C PRO A 886 22.42 14.62 -46.97
N ARG A 887 21.77 14.77 -45.81
CA ARG A 887 20.38 15.27 -45.70
C ARG A 887 20.22 16.56 -46.52
N GLN A 888 19.50 16.49 -47.64
CA GLN A 888 19.07 17.69 -48.35
C GLN A 888 18.00 18.40 -47.52
N THR A 889 18.37 19.50 -46.88
CA THR A 889 17.44 20.48 -46.31
C THR A 889 16.78 21.24 -47.46
N HIS A 890 15.75 20.69 -48.09
CA HIS A 890 14.66 21.46 -48.73
C HIS A 890 13.61 20.54 -49.35
N TYR A 891 12.41 20.53 -48.78
CA TYR A 891 11.17 20.39 -49.55
C TYR A 891 10.18 21.45 -49.03
N PRO A 892 9.62 22.30 -49.90
CA PRO A 892 8.61 23.29 -49.52
C PRO A 892 7.23 22.63 -49.56
N HIS A 893 6.83 22.00 -48.46
CA HIS A 893 5.40 21.77 -48.21
C HIS A 893 5.07 22.27 -46.81
N GLN A 894 4.31 23.37 -46.76
CA GLN A 894 3.65 23.86 -45.56
C GLN A 894 2.71 22.78 -45.01
N PRO A 895 2.79 22.42 -43.71
CA PRO A 895 1.71 21.73 -43.03
C PRO A 895 0.65 22.74 -42.56
N PRO A 896 -0.65 22.44 -42.65
CA PRO A 896 -1.64 23.19 -41.90
C PRO A 896 -1.55 22.79 -40.42
N SER A 897 -1.10 23.72 -39.60
CA SER A 897 -1.30 23.86 -38.14
C SER A 897 -1.51 22.56 -37.33
N GLN A 898 -0.42 22.00 -36.81
CA GLN A 898 -0.47 21.07 -35.67
C GLN A 898 0.07 21.74 -34.41
N ARG A 899 -0.73 21.61 -33.34
CA ARG A 899 -0.44 22.00 -31.97
C ARG A 899 0.86 21.34 -31.50
N THR A 900 1.72 22.15 -30.92
CA THR A 900 2.97 21.80 -30.26
C THR A 900 2.79 20.71 -29.19
N TYR A 901 3.34 19.53 -29.42
CA TYR A 901 3.74 18.58 -28.38
C TYR A 901 5.26 18.46 -28.36
N GLY A 902 5.82 18.57 -27.15
CA GLY A 902 7.23 18.82 -26.89
C GLY A 902 8.19 17.74 -27.41
N ALA A 903 9.14 18.19 -28.23
CA ALA A 903 10.33 17.44 -28.60
C ALA A 903 11.34 17.49 -27.44
N THR A 904 11.45 16.42 -26.66
CA THR A 904 12.59 16.23 -25.71
C THR A 904 13.15 14.80 -25.66
N GLN A 905 12.77 13.89 -26.56
CA GLN A 905 13.34 12.53 -26.61
C GLN A 905 14.35 12.30 -27.75
N ARG A 906 14.54 13.24 -28.67
CA ARG A 906 15.44 13.07 -29.83
C ARG A 906 16.94 13.10 -29.50
N SER A 907 17.35 13.57 -28.31
CA SER A 907 18.78 13.81 -28.01
C SER A 907 19.41 12.84 -26.99
N ARG A 908 18.68 11.86 -26.44
CA ARG A 908 19.27 10.87 -25.51
C ARG A 908 19.44 9.46 -26.08
N ALA A 909 18.68 9.08 -27.11
CA ALA A 909 18.84 7.76 -27.76
C ALA A 909 20.15 7.63 -28.58
N LEU A 910 20.70 8.75 -29.06
CA LEU A 910 21.98 8.79 -29.79
C LEU A 910 23.22 8.74 -28.88
N ALA A 911 23.08 8.97 -27.57
CA ALA A 911 24.22 9.11 -26.65
C ALA A 911 24.55 7.85 -25.83
N VAL A 912 23.69 6.81 -25.84
CA VAL A 912 23.86 5.62 -24.97
C VAL A 912 24.34 4.38 -25.75
N LEU A 913 24.45 4.46 -27.08
CA LEU A 913 25.02 3.40 -27.93
C LEU A 913 26.52 3.58 -28.24
N VAL A 914 27.19 4.55 -27.60
CA VAL A 914 28.63 4.82 -27.76
C VAL A 914 29.39 4.39 -26.51
N GLU A 915 29.28 3.12 -26.12
CA GLU A 915 30.33 2.43 -25.37
C GLU A 915 30.44 1.02 -25.93
N LEU A 916 31.34 0.84 -26.89
CA LEU A 916 31.77 -0.45 -27.42
C LEU A 916 32.69 -1.12 -26.38
N PRO A 917 32.36 -2.28 -25.81
CA PRO A 917 33.37 -3.15 -25.21
C PRO A 917 34.14 -3.80 -26.35
N SER A 918 35.46 -3.59 -26.34
CA SER A 918 36.42 -4.19 -27.24
C SER A 918 36.58 -5.70 -27.00
N THR A 919 35.57 -6.49 -27.36
CA THR A 919 35.67 -7.96 -27.48
C THR A 919 34.78 -8.46 -28.62
N LEU A 920 35.12 -8.07 -29.84
CA LEU A 920 34.68 -8.75 -31.07
C LEU A 920 35.44 -10.09 -31.14
N ASN A 921 34.89 -11.17 -30.59
CA ASN A 921 35.37 -12.49 -30.96
C ASN A 921 34.27 -13.57 -30.86
N ASN A 922 34.09 -14.26 -31.99
CA ASN A 922 33.53 -15.60 -32.17
C ASN A 922 32.12 -15.89 -31.65
N ARG A 923 31.10 -15.47 -32.40
CA ARG A 923 30.01 -16.35 -32.84
C ARG A 923 29.56 -15.98 -34.26
N GLY A 924 29.78 -16.89 -35.21
CA GLY A 924 29.02 -16.96 -36.46
C GLY A 924 29.35 -15.97 -37.57
N PHE A 925 30.64 -15.74 -37.89
CA PHE A 925 31.02 -15.32 -39.24
C PHE A 925 31.66 -16.52 -39.95
N VAL A 926 30.85 -17.27 -40.72
CA VAL A 926 31.39 -18.01 -41.86
C VAL A 926 31.20 -17.05 -43.04
N PRO A 927 32.29 -16.55 -43.66
CA PRO A 927 32.17 -15.65 -44.80
C PRO A 927 31.44 -16.38 -45.94
N LEU A 928 30.41 -15.72 -46.48
CA LEU A 928 29.71 -16.09 -47.71
C LEU A 928 30.66 -15.94 -48.90
#